data_AF-A0A6P1YEM2-F1
#
_entry.id   AF-A0A6P1YEM2-F1
#
_cell.length_a   1.000
_cell.length_b   1.000
_cell.length_c   1.000
_cell.angle_alpha   90.00
_cell.angle_beta   90.00
_cell.angle_gamma   90.00
#
_symmetry.space_group_name_H-M   'P 1'
#
loop_
_entity.id
_entity.type
_entity.pdbx_description
1 polymer ?
#
loop_
_entity_poly.entity_id
_entity_poly.type
_entity_poly.pdbx_seq_one_letter_code
_entity_poly.pdbx_strand_id
1 'polypeptide(L)'
;MNKLFKRVVSYIAGGVIIFSSFSMSFAAKPILLHEWKNTENISSGVIHEHIQKFTSDGWWNINVLRVNLKDKYTNLDVLFNKEGISKKDTLSNMIKNSQAIAGINGDFFSTAKSSFPLGVVVSNGKMVSSPPYHWNRLPIFAIDKNNYPFISFWKWEIKAVPEGGQPVILSAINKSSNKHEEVILYDKNWSLKSIGNTYFNDMIEIVVEKDIVKEVRIGQPPIDMPENGYILTGRGRVKNVLLNNFKVGKKVKLEINTMPNYENIKTAIGSGTFIVKDGNIADFTLNIKGKHPRTALGINKDKDELILVTIDGRDTSYKGVDLNTLAEIMIDLGAYEAVNLDGGGSTTMVLKPQYEENPIVVNHPSDGKERRISNGLGIFNNAPKKNLSYIKIYTDDTNIFVNTSRNFYVRGFDKYHNPVDIDIDRVKFSVSGIKGNFNKNTLIPKELGKGKVIARYKGKKAEIEINVLNEVKELQFNFDKFHIDVNSQKDLTEIYGKNDEGYTAKINPKDINWTIYGNIGKIVDGIFYSSKKPSSGAITAKLMNAVQNIEVSVGYNEILLEDFENLDNLNFIGYPQEVNGNIKLDNEDVLGKFSLKLNYDFTNSEKTTAAYITLGENGIKLENKPTKLGLWLYGNGSNHWFRGKIIDSSGKSYYIDFVRNIDWDGWKWIEADIPDNVAYPITLDRIYIVETSPCNKDKGYILIDGLKALYATPYETMTLPAETHIEDKLQKSEEIGENGFSFIVARGIEKADTLLKRLIAGKIDEKINENHLGIILGKMNNIFIDKIKVPFAEASNGYSYFVNNNTLFIQLDDTKNGLRTSDVNQWIWLKDILNKSNEKNVIISLPKPVFGKSGFTDKLEAELFHKILTDYRSSGKNIFVIQGSNRTVVKLKDGIRYIEVEDIKLGDLNDLFDIRYVRFVVNGDKVTYEILPLLKN
;
A
#
# COMPACT_ATOMS: atom_id res chain seq x y z
N MET A 1 33.93 59.39 4.86
CA MET A 1 33.32 60.40 3.97
C MET A 1 32.88 59.70 2.68
N ASN A 2 31.60 59.80 2.38
CA ASN A 2 30.80 59.41 1.22
C ASN A 2 31.39 58.74 -0.05
N LYS A 3 30.71 57.64 -0.45
CA LYS A 3 30.04 57.34 -1.74
C LYS A 3 30.83 57.26 -3.08
N LEU A 4 30.66 56.08 -3.71
CA LEU A 4 30.26 55.82 -5.12
C LEU A 4 31.01 56.54 -6.28
N PHE A 5 31.67 55.80 -7.20
CA PHE A 5 31.21 55.51 -8.60
C PHE A 5 32.31 54.93 -9.54
N LYS A 6 31.94 53.83 -10.24
CA LYS A 6 32.10 53.48 -11.68
C LYS A 6 33.51 53.33 -12.35
N ARG A 7 33.82 52.11 -12.86
CA ARG A 7 33.86 51.64 -14.30
C ARG A 7 35.23 51.89 -14.99
N VAL A 8 35.85 51.08 -15.88
CA VAL A 8 35.55 49.86 -16.68
C VAL A 8 36.83 49.49 -17.51
N VAL A 9 37.08 48.18 -17.76
CA VAL A 9 37.82 47.54 -18.92
C VAL A 9 39.37 47.59 -18.94
N SER A 10 40.10 46.48 -18.68
CA SER A 10 40.53 45.33 -19.57
C SER A 10 41.97 45.54 -20.11
N TYR A 11 42.90 44.60 -20.32
CA TYR A 11 42.94 43.11 -20.40
C TYR A 11 44.43 42.62 -20.44
N ILE A 12 44.71 41.40 -19.91
CA ILE A 12 45.66 40.32 -20.39
C ILE A 12 47.19 40.59 -20.30
N ALA A 13 48.13 39.72 -19.89
CA ALA A 13 48.28 38.28 -19.53
C ALA A 13 49.56 38.16 -18.65
N GLY A 14 49.88 37.10 -17.91
CA GLY A 14 49.29 35.77 -17.79
C GLY A 14 50.12 34.90 -16.82
N GLY A 15 49.60 33.70 -16.53
CA GLY A 15 50.36 32.58 -15.98
C GLY A 15 50.11 32.24 -14.51
N VAL A 16 48.95 31.65 -14.18
CA VAL A 16 48.75 30.92 -12.91
C VAL A 16 48.40 29.46 -13.23
N ILE A 17 49.20 28.56 -12.67
CA ILE A 17 49.01 27.11 -12.68
C ILE A 17 47.78 26.78 -11.82
N ILE A 18 46.76 26.18 -12.43
CA ILE A 18 45.54 25.72 -11.76
C ILE A 18 45.80 24.32 -11.19
N PHE A 19 45.91 24.21 -9.87
CA PHE A 19 45.59 22.97 -9.16
C PHE A 19 44.07 22.93 -8.96
N SER A 20 43.37 22.13 -9.76
CA SER A 20 41.96 21.82 -9.53
C SER A 20 41.85 20.81 -8.39
N SER A 21 41.59 21.30 -7.18
CA SER A 21 41.10 20.48 -6.08
C SER A 21 39.68 20.00 -6.40
N PHE A 22 39.56 18.75 -6.84
CA PHE A 22 38.28 18.03 -6.83
C PHE A 22 37.89 17.81 -5.37
N SER A 23 37.04 18.67 -4.81
CA SER A 23 36.30 18.37 -3.59
C SER A 23 35.19 17.37 -3.93
N MET A 24 35.44 16.08 -3.69
CA MET A 24 34.36 15.09 -3.58
C MET A 24 33.51 15.49 -2.37
N SER A 25 32.32 16.04 -2.63
CA SER A 25 31.29 16.23 -1.61
C SER A 25 30.74 14.86 -1.24
N PHE A 26 31.20 14.27 -0.14
CA PHE A 26 30.50 13.15 0.48
C PHE A 26 29.22 13.73 1.10
N ALA A 27 28.05 13.32 0.57
CA ALA A 27 26.78 13.64 1.21
C ALA A 27 26.81 13.05 2.63
N ALA A 28 26.54 13.87 3.64
CA ALA A 28 26.47 13.40 5.02
C ALA A 28 25.39 12.32 5.17
N LYS A 29 25.67 11.27 5.95
CA LYS A 29 24.71 10.19 6.23
C LYS A 29 23.42 10.78 6.84
N PRO A 30 22.23 10.28 6.47
CA PRO A 30 20.99 10.70 7.10
C PRO A 30 21.01 10.50 8.61
N ILE A 31 20.54 11.50 9.36
CA ILE A 31 20.52 11.47 10.82
C ILE A 31 19.34 10.58 11.26
N LEU A 32 19.60 9.57 12.10
CA LEU A 32 18.55 8.75 12.71
C LEU A 32 17.83 9.54 13.81
N LEU A 33 16.52 9.73 13.65
CA LEU A 33 15.66 10.47 14.59
C LEU A 33 14.86 9.52 15.49
N HIS A 34 14.42 8.38 14.97
CA HIS A 34 13.65 7.38 15.70
C HIS A 34 13.75 6.01 15.05
N GLU A 35 13.70 4.94 15.84
CA GLU A 35 13.71 3.56 15.34
C GLU A 35 12.68 2.68 16.08
N TRP A 36 11.98 1.84 15.33
CA TRP A 36 11.24 0.70 15.86
C TRP A 36 11.73 -0.58 15.20
N LYS A 37 11.84 -1.65 15.99
CA LYS A 37 12.21 -2.97 15.51
C LYS A 37 11.32 -4.03 16.17
N ASN A 38 10.68 -4.85 15.35
CA ASN A 38 9.98 -6.06 15.78
C ASN A 38 10.70 -7.29 15.20
N THR A 39 10.68 -8.41 15.92
CA THR A 39 11.37 -9.63 15.51
C THR A 39 10.53 -10.86 15.79
N GLU A 40 10.37 -11.73 14.80
CA GLU A 40 9.60 -12.95 14.89
C GLU A 40 10.34 -14.15 14.28
N ASN A 41 10.31 -15.29 14.99
CA ASN A 41 10.75 -16.57 14.45
C ASN A 41 9.67 -17.12 13.52
N ILE A 42 10.02 -17.34 12.25
CA ILE A 42 9.11 -17.90 11.24
C ILE A 42 9.18 -19.43 11.23
N SER A 43 10.38 -19.98 11.41
CA SER A 43 10.64 -21.42 11.55
C SER A 43 12.01 -21.66 12.20
N SER A 44 12.42 -22.92 12.36
CA SER A 44 13.82 -23.25 12.71
C SER A 44 14.77 -22.57 11.73
N GLY A 45 15.70 -21.74 12.23
CA GLY A 45 16.72 -21.10 11.41
C GLY A 45 16.26 -19.91 10.57
N VAL A 46 15.00 -19.46 10.68
CA VAL A 46 14.48 -18.31 9.90
C VAL A 46 13.79 -17.29 10.80
N ILE A 47 14.31 -16.06 10.79
CA ILE A 47 13.81 -14.93 11.57
C ILE A 47 13.39 -13.81 10.62
N HIS A 48 12.23 -13.21 10.87
CA HIS A 48 11.81 -11.96 10.25
C HIS A 48 12.02 -10.79 11.20
N GLU A 49 12.64 -9.71 10.71
CA GLU A 49 12.72 -8.43 11.40
C GLU A 49 11.98 -7.37 10.59
N HIS A 50 11.10 -6.61 11.25
CA HIS A 50 10.48 -5.43 10.70
C HIS A 50 11.07 -4.21 11.40
N ILE A 51 11.80 -3.38 10.64
CA ILE A 51 12.54 -2.23 11.15
C ILE A 51 12.02 -0.97 10.47
N GLN A 52 11.55 -0.01 11.27
CA GLN A 52 11.14 1.31 10.80
C GLN A 52 12.09 2.36 11.34
N LYS A 53 12.75 3.09 10.45
CA LYS A 53 13.67 4.18 10.81
C LYS A 53 13.13 5.51 10.31
N PHE A 54 12.93 6.45 11.21
CA PHE A 54 12.69 7.85 10.85
C PHE A 54 14.03 8.58 10.82
N THR A 55 14.38 9.13 9.66
CA THR A 55 15.66 9.81 9.44
C THR A 55 15.45 11.24 8.96
N SER A 56 16.52 12.04 8.85
CA SER A 56 16.48 13.35 8.17
C SER A 56 15.89 13.29 6.75
N ASP A 57 16.00 12.13 6.10
CA ASP A 57 15.56 11.90 4.73
C ASP A 57 14.12 11.34 4.62
N GLY A 58 13.46 11.13 5.76
CA GLY A 58 12.12 10.53 5.87
C GLY A 58 12.15 9.10 6.42
N TRP A 59 11.04 8.38 6.25
CA TRP A 59 10.89 7.01 6.75
C TRP A 59 11.52 5.97 5.83
N TRP A 60 12.21 5.01 6.46
CA TRP A 60 12.58 3.74 5.85
C TRP A 60 11.78 2.62 6.49
N ASN A 61 11.03 1.87 5.68
CA ASN A 61 10.34 0.65 6.08
C ASN A 61 11.14 -0.54 5.57
N ILE A 62 11.82 -1.23 6.47
CA ILE A 62 12.81 -2.26 6.14
C ILE A 62 12.29 -3.60 6.69
N ASN A 63 12.12 -4.58 5.80
CA ASN A 63 11.86 -5.95 6.19
C ASN A 63 13.10 -6.80 5.93
N VAL A 64 13.47 -7.63 6.89
CA VAL A 64 14.67 -8.47 6.85
C VAL A 64 14.27 -9.92 7.13
N LEU A 65 14.71 -10.85 6.30
CA LEU A 65 14.73 -12.28 6.62
C LEU A 65 16.17 -12.69 6.87
N ARG A 66 16.45 -13.15 8.09
CA ARG A 66 17.72 -13.78 8.48
C ARG A 66 17.56 -15.29 8.38
N VAL A 67 18.42 -15.91 7.59
CA VAL A 67 18.37 -17.35 7.29
C VAL A 67 19.67 -18.00 7.70
N ASN A 68 19.61 -18.88 8.70
CA ASN A 68 20.73 -19.68 9.17
C ASN A 68 20.98 -20.85 8.22
N LEU A 69 22.09 -20.79 7.47
CA LEU A 69 22.48 -21.80 6.49
C LEU A 69 23.06 -23.08 7.12
N LYS A 70 23.37 -23.06 8.42
CA LYS A 70 23.75 -24.26 9.19
C LYS A 70 22.53 -25.03 9.73
N ASP A 71 21.32 -24.45 9.66
CA ASP A 71 20.11 -25.16 10.05
C ASP A 71 19.77 -26.26 9.03
N LYS A 72 19.88 -27.52 9.46
CA LYS A 72 19.66 -28.69 8.58
C LYS A 72 18.23 -28.83 8.04
N TYR A 73 17.28 -28.07 8.57
CA TYR A 73 15.89 -28.11 8.12
C TYR A 73 15.55 -27.02 7.11
N THR A 74 16.42 -26.02 7.00
CA THR A 74 16.23 -24.86 6.15
C THR A 74 16.89 -25.08 4.80
N ASN A 75 16.12 -24.83 3.74
CA ASN A 75 16.58 -24.94 2.35
C ASN A 75 16.15 -23.71 1.56
N LEU A 76 16.87 -23.42 0.49
CA LEU A 76 16.60 -22.30 -0.42
C LEU A 76 16.44 -22.85 -1.83
N ASP A 77 15.52 -22.29 -2.60
CA ASP A 77 15.44 -22.55 -4.04
C ASP A 77 14.80 -21.38 -4.80
N VAL A 78 15.01 -21.34 -6.12
CA VAL A 78 14.39 -20.32 -6.98
C VAL A 78 12.94 -20.66 -7.24
N LEU A 79 12.07 -19.67 -7.05
CA LEU A 79 10.65 -19.73 -7.35
C LEU A 79 10.37 -19.11 -8.72
N PHE A 80 9.52 -19.73 -9.52
CA PHE A 80 9.00 -19.21 -10.78
C PHE A 80 7.63 -19.82 -11.06
N ASN A 81 6.94 -19.35 -12.09
CA ASN A 81 5.61 -19.85 -12.43
C ASN A 81 5.65 -21.36 -12.75
N LYS A 82 4.69 -22.13 -12.20
CA LYS A 82 4.61 -23.59 -12.37
C LYS A 82 4.45 -24.05 -13.83
N GLU A 83 3.94 -23.18 -14.69
CA GLU A 83 3.75 -23.44 -16.12
C GLU A 83 4.95 -23.02 -16.97
N GLY A 84 6.01 -22.50 -16.35
CA GLY A 84 7.28 -22.16 -16.98
C GLY A 84 7.74 -20.72 -16.73
N ILE A 85 9.05 -20.52 -16.81
CA ILE A 85 9.77 -19.27 -16.50
C ILE A 85 9.47 -18.13 -17.48
N SER A 86 8.85 -18.44 -18.63
CA SER A 86 8.37 -17.45 -19.60
C SER A 86 7.14 -16.65 -19.13
N LYS A 87 6.49 -17.13 -18.06
CA LYS A 87 5.27 -16.56 -17.49
C LYS A 87 5.58 -15.87 -16.17
N LYS A 88 4.97 -14.69 -15.98
CA LYS A 88 5.04 -13.94 -14.72
C LYS A 88 3.98 -14.42 -13.73
N ASP A 89 4.28 -14.36 -12.45
CA ASP A 89 3.32 -14.58 -11.36
C ASP A 89 3.63 -13.65 -10.19
N THR A 90 2.71 -13.54 -9.23
CA THR A 90 3.01 -12.88 -7.97
C THR A 90 3.89 -13.78 -7.10
N LEU A 91 4.75 -13.20 -6.27
CA LEU A 91 5.59 -13.95 -5.34
C LEU A 91 4.73 -14.73 -4.34
N SER A 92 3.62 -14.13 -3.88
CA SER A 92 2.62 -14.79 -3.04
C SER A 92 2.09 -16.10 -3.65
N ASN A 93 1.71 -16.07 -4.94
CA ASN A 93 1.27 -17.27 -5.65
C ASN A 93 2.40 -18.29 -5.80
N MET A 94 3.62 -17.86 -6.12
CA MET A 94 4.77 -18.75 -6.24
C MET A 94 5.08 -19.45 -4.91
N ILE A 95 5.01 -18.74 -3.78
CA ILE A 95 5.21 -19.30 -2.44
C ILE A 95 4.09 -20.28 -2.10
N LYS A 96 2.82 -19.93 -2.37
CA LYS A 96 1.67 -20.82 -2.16
C LYS A 96 1.82 -22.13 -2.95
N ASN A 97 2.20 -22.04 -4.22
CA ASN A 97 2.32 -23.19 -5.12
C ASN A 97 3.54 -24.08 -4.81
N SER A 98 4.63 -23.50 -4.31
CA SER A 98 5.86 -24.23 -3.99
C SER A 98 5.89 -24.79 -2.56
N GLN A 99 5.02 -24.29 -1.67
CA GLN A 99 5.06 -24.57 -0.23
C GLN A 99 6.30 -23.99 0.49
N ALA A 100 6.90 -22.93 -0.08
CA ALA A 100 7.87 -22.13 0.64
C ALA A 100 7.22 -21.45 1.87
N ILE A 101 7.99 -21.23 2.92
CA ILE A 101 7.54 -20.57 4.16
C ILE A 101 7.80 -19.06 4.16
N ALA A 102 8.64 -18.58 3.24
CA ALA A 102 8.94 -17.17 3.03
C ALA A 102 9.69 -16.99 1.70
N GLY A 103 9.82 -15.75 1.24
CA GLY A 103 10.66 -15.42 0.10
C GLY A 103 10.69 -13.94 -0.24
N ILE A 104 11.58 -13.58 -1.15
CA ILE A 104 11.70 -12.24 -1.75
C ILE A 104 11.66 -12.33 -3.27
N ASN A 105 11.33 -11.22 -3.94
CA ASN A 105 11.50 -11.13 -5.39
C ASN A 105 12.97 -11.28 -5.79
N GLY A 106 13.20 -11.72 -7.03
CA GLY A 106 14.52 -12.11 -7.51
C GLY A 106 15.10 -11.16 -8.55
N ASP A 107 15.40 -11.76 -9.69
CA ASP A 107 16.21 -11.20 -10.77
C ASP A 107 15.50 -10.07 -11.53
N PHE A 108 16.28 -9.27 -12.25
CA PHE A 108 15.74 -8.45 -13.32
C PHE A 108 15.15 -9.35 -14.40
N PHE A 109 14.15 -8.84 -15.12
CA PHE A 109 13.47 -9.64 -16.14
C PHE A 109 13.04 -8.80 -17.35
N SER A 110 12.90 -9.48 -18.49
CA SER A 110 12.36 -8.88 -19.71
C SER A 110 10.86 -8.58 -19.54
N THR A 111 10.45 -7.35 -19.86
CA THR A 111 9.05 -6.92 -19.87
C THR A 111 8.36 -7.14 -21.22
N ALA A 112 9.05 -7.76 -22.19
CA ALA A 112 8.51 -8.07 -23.52
C ALA A 112 7.35 -9.11 -23.47
N LYS A 113 6.76 -9.41 -24.64
CA LYS A 113 5.60 -10.31 -24.79
C LYS A 113 5.82 -11.68 -24.12
N SER A 114 7.04 -12.22 -24.16
CA SER A 114 7.50 -13.29 -23.26
C SER A 114 8.44 -12.71 -22.22
N SER A 115 8.15 -12.97 -20.95
CA SER A 115 8.93 -12.46 -19.84
C SER A 115 9.88 -13.53 -19.36
N PHE A 116 11.14 -13.21 -19.11
CA PHE A 116 12.14 -14.17 -18.65
C PHE A 116 13.18 -13.46 -17.79
N PRO A 117 13.83 -14.13 -16.83
CA PRO A 117 14.86 -13.53 -15.99
C PRO A 117 16.07 -13.18 -16.85
N LEU A 118 16.84 -12.15 -16.51
CA LEU A 118 18.00 -11.75 -17.29
C LEU A 118 19.26 -12.54 -16.92
N GLY A 119 19.40 -12.96 -15.67
CA GLY A 119 20.50 -13.76 -15.18
C GLY A 119 20.27 -15.27 -15.31
N VAL A 120 21.07 -16.00 -14.53
CA VAL A 120 21.02 -17.45 -14.43
C VAL A 120 19.89 -17.88 -13.50
N VAL A 121 19.32 -19.06 -13.77
CA VAL A 121 18.52 -19.79 -12.79
C VAL A 121 19.03 -21.22 -12.72
N VAL A 122 19.53 -21.61 -11.56
CA VAL A 122 19.78 -23.01 -11.19
C VAL A 122 18.81 -23.34 -10.06
N SER A 123 17.99 -24.37 -10.24
CA SER A 123 17.06 -24.86 -9.23
C SER A 123 17.20 -26.37 -9.09
N ASN A 124 17.24 -26.86 -7.85
CA ASN A 124 17.48 -28.27 -7.52
C ASN A 124 18.67 -28.89 -8.28
N GLY A 125 19.75 -28.13 -8.44
CA GLY A 125 20.97 -28.54 -9.13
C GLY A 125 20.85 -28.68 -10.65
N LYS A 126 19.78 -28.17 -11.26
CA LYS A 126 19.55 -28.19 -12.71
C LYS A 126 19.59 -26.77 -13.27
N MET A 127 20.24 -26.61 -14.43
CA MET A 127 20.26 -25.32 -15.13
C MET A 127 18.90 -25.09 -15.80
N VAL A 128 18.12 -24.15 -15.26
CA VAL A 128 16.78 -23.77 -15.73
C VAL A 128 16.86 -22.64 -16.75
N SER A 129 17.77 -21.68 -16.55
CA SER A 129 17.98 -20.58 -17.50
C SER A 129 19.42 -20.09 -17.44
N SER A 130 19.96 -19.65 -18.57
CA SER A 130 21.28 -19.01 -18.66
C SER A 130 21.12 -17.51 -18.90
N PRO A 131 22.11 -16.65 -18.56
CA PRO A 131 22.14 -15.28 -19.05
C PRO A 131 22.14 -15.22 -20.60
N PRO A 132 21.70 -14.12 -21.24
CA PRO A 132 21.87 -13.92 -22.68
C PRO A 132 23.35 -13.89 -23.05
N TYR A 133 23.64 -14.28 -24.29
CA TYR A 133 24.98 -14.30 -24.84
C TYR A 133 25.70 -12.95 -24.64
N HIS A 134 26.91 -13.00 -24.08
CA HIS A 134 27.78 -11.86 -23.71
C HIS A 134 27.34 -10.97 -22.54
N TRP A 135 26.32 -11.34 -21.75
CA TRP A 135 25.94 -10.57 -20.56
C TRP A 135 26.53 -11.13 -19.26
N ASN A 136 27.87 -11.10 -19.14
CA ASN A 136 28.61 -11.63 -17.98
C ASN A 136 28.94 -10.57 -16.91
N ARG A 137 28.27 -9.41 -16.94
CA ARG A 137 28.57 -8.25 -16.09
C ARG A 137 27.71 -8.16 -14.82
N LEU A 138 26.67 -8.97 -14.73
CA LEU A 138 25.79 -9.00 -13.57
C LEU A 138 26.23 -10.16 -12.65
N PRO A 139 26.39 -9.92 -11.34
CA PRO A 139 26.68 -10.98 -10.41
C PRO A 139 25.49 -11.91 -10.25
N ILE A 140 25.76 -13.08 -9.70
CA ILE A 140 24.77 -14.07 -9.30
C ILE A 140 24.97 -14.38 -7.83
N PHE A 141 23.88 -14.72 -7.15
CA PHE A 141 23.95 -15.40 -5.88
C PHE A 141 23.84 -16.91 -6.13
N ALA A 142 24.69 -17.70 -5.47
CA ALA A 142 24.63 -19.16 -5.53
C ALA A 142 24.88 -19.81 -4.18
N ILE A 143 24.30 -21.00 -4.01
CA ILE A 143 24.58 -21.95 -2.94
C ILE A 143 25.00 -23.26 -3.59
N ASP A 144 26.14 -23.78 -3.16
CA ASP A 144 26.64 -25.07 -3.64
C ASP A 144 25.91 -26.27 -3.00
N LYS A 145 26.23 -27.49 -3.44
CA LYS A 145 25.65 -28.72 -2.88
C LYS A 145 26.00 -28.98 -1.40
N ASN A 146 26.97 -28.27 -0.83
CA ASN A 146 27.38 -28.33 0.57
C ASN A 146 26.77 -27.18 1.41
N ASN A 147 25.80 -26.44 0.87
CA ASN A 147 25.20 -25.24 1.47
C ASN A 147 26.17 -24.07 1.70
N TYR A 148 27.29 -24.00 0.96
CA TYR A 148 28.19 -22.86 1.00
C TYR A 148 27.67 -21.74 0.09
N PRO A 149 27.36 -20.54 0.62
CA PRO A 149 26.88 -19.42 -0.18
C PRO A 149 28.04 -18.60 -0.75
N PHE A 150 27.85 -18.05 -1.95
CA PHE A 150 28.79 -17.10 -2.54
C PHE A 150 28.12 -16.19 -3.58
N ILE A 151 28.73 -15.04 -3.83
CA ILE A 151 28.35 -14.13 -4.90
C ILE A 151 29.51 -14.06 -5.91
N SER A 152 29.22 -14.27 -7.19
CA SER A 152 30.25 -14.25 -8.25
C SER A 152 29.66 -13.80 -9.58
N PHE A 153 30.52 -13.48 -10.54
CA PHE A 153 30.11 -13.35 -11.94
C PHE A 153 29.96 -14.72 -12.59
N TRP A 154 29.05 -14.81 -13.57
CA TRP A 154 28.76 -16.03 -14.31
C TRP A 154 29.35 -15.97 -15.72
N LYS A 155 30.25 -16.91 -16.03
CA LYS A 155 30.74 -17.14 -17.39
C LYS A 155 30.19 -18.47 -17.87
N TRP A 156 29.82 -18.54 -19.15
CA TRP A 156 29.22 -19.73 -19.71
C TRP A 156 29.49 -19.87 -21.20
N GLU A 157 29.52 -21.11 -21.67
CA GLU A 157 29.50 -21.50 -23.07
C GLU A 157 28.62 -22.75 -23.20
N ILE A 158 27.63 -22.71 -24.08
CA ILE A 158 26.71 -23.83 -24.31
C ILE A 158 26.79 -24.23 -25.77
N LYS A 159 26.94 -25.54 -26.02
CA LYS A 159 27.04 -26.12 -27.36
C LYS A 159 26.12 -27.33 -27.48
N ALA A 160 25.45 -27.45 -28.62
CA ALA A 160 24.83 -28.71 -29.04
C ALA A 160 25.74 -29.36 -30.08
N VAL A 161 26.18 -30.59 -29.80
CA VAL A 161 27.13 -31.36 -30.62
C VAL A 161 26.38 -32.53 -31.27
N PRO A 162 25.89 -32.38 -32.51
CA PRO A 162 25.20 -33.45 -33.22
C PRO A 162 26.18 -34.50 -33.77
N GLU A 163 25.77 -35.77 -33.75
CA GLU A 163 26.50 -36.88 -34.34
C GLU A 163 26.65 -36.70 -35.86
N GLY A 164 27.89 -36.56 -36.33
CA GLY A 164 28.20 -36.35 -37.74
C GLY A 164 28.00 -34.91 -38.24
N GLY A 165 27.77 -33.95 -37.35
CA GLY A 165 27.69 -32.52 -37.65
C GLY A 165 28.73 -31.68 -36.89
N GLN A 166 28.76 -30.38 -37.16
CA GLN A 166 29.61 -29.43 -36.43
C GLN A 166 28.92 -28.97 -35.13
N PRO A 167 29.68 -28.71 -34.05
CA PRO A 167 29.15 -28.10 -32.84
C PRO A 167 28.44 -26.76 -33.12
N VAL A 168 27.23 -26.60 -32.59
CA VAL A 168 26.44 -25.37 -32.71
C VAL A 168 26.40 -24.66 -31.37
N ILE A 169 26.89 -23.42 -31.33
CA ILE A 169 26.85 -22.57 -30.14
C ILE A 169 25.42 -22.11 -29.89
N LEU A 170 24.97 -22.22 -28.64
CA LEU A 170 23.65 -21.78 -28.20
C LEU A 170 23.79 -20.43 -27.49
N SER A 171 22.92 -19.47 -27.82
CA SER A 171 22.96 -18.11 -27.29
C SER A 171 22.27 -17.95 -25.94
N ALA A 172 21.38 -18.88 -25.57
CA ALA A 172 20.79 -18.95 -24.23
C ALA A 172 20.04 -20.28 -24.02
N ILE A 173 19.72 -20.56 -22.75
CA ILE A 173 18.68 -21.51 -22.32
C ILE A 173 17.49 -20.71 -21.80
N ASN A 174 16.30 -21.01 -22.33
CA ASN A 174 15.00 -20.51 -21.87
C ASN A 174 14.94 -18.97 -21.80
N LYS A 175 15.31 -18.31 -22.91
CA LYS A 175 15.20 -16.86 -23.10
C LYS A 175 14.71 -16.54 -24.50
N SER A 176 13.92 -15.48 -24.65
CA SER A 176 13.48 -15.04 -25.98
C SER A 176 14.36 -13.92 -26.55
N SER A 177 14.46 -13.83 -27.87
CA SER A 177 15.16 -12.75 -28.58
C SER A 177 14.23 -12.12 -29.61
N ASN A 178 14.30 -10.79 -29.78
CA ASN A 178 13.33 -10.08 -30.62
C ASN A 178 13.31 -10.55 -32.09
N LYS A 179 14.45 -11.01 -32.60
CA LYS A 179 14.59 -11.46 -33.99
C LYS A 179 14.56 -12.99 -34.15
N HIS A 180 14.81 -13.75 -33.07
CA HIS A 180 15.01 -15.19 -33.11
C HIS A 180 16.11 -15.65 -34.09
N GLU A 181 17.04 -14.78 -34.46
CA GLU A 181 18.17 -15.06 -35.38
C GLU A 181 19.42 -15.60 -34.65
N GLU A 182 19.19 -16.19 -33.49
CA GLU A 182 20.15 -16.92 -32.67
C GLU A 182 19.63 -18.34 -32.42
N VAL A 183 20.54 -19.29 -32.18
CA VAL A 183 20.11 -20.62 -31.74
C VAL A 183 19.88 -20.59 -30.24
N ILE A 184 18.66 -20.89 -29.80
CA ILE A 184 18.27 -20.89 -28.39
C ILE A 184 17.70 -22.26 -28.03
N LEU A 185 18.07 -22.76 -26.85
CA LEU A 185 17.49 -23.97 -26.28
C LEU A 185 16.25 -23.63 -25.45
N TYR A 186 15.16 -24.34 -25.70
CA TYR A 186 13.94 -24.32 -24.90
C TYR A 186 13.66 -25.71 -24.35
N ASP A 187 13.34 -25.80 -23.06
CA ASP A 187 12.88 -27.03 -22.42
C ASP A 187 11.58 -26.79 -21.66
N LYS A 188 11.08 -27.81 -20.94
CA LYS A 188 9.81 -27.72 -20.20
C LYS A 188 9.77 -26.64 -19.12
N ASN A 189 10.91 -26.11 -18.71
CA ASN A 189 10.96 -25.01 -17.78
C ASN A 189 10.67 -23.65 -18.47
N TRP A 190 10.68 -23.55 -19.80
CA TRP A 190 10.26 -22.35 -20.52
C TRP A 190 8.74 -22.14 -20.48
N SER A 191 8.01 -23.10 -21.04
CA SER A 191 6.55 -23.17 -21.05
C SER A 191 6.09 -24.59 -21.38
N LEU A 192 4.80 -24.86 -21.15
CA LEU A 192 4.16 -26.13 -21.55
C LEU A 192 4.22 -26.41 -23.07
N LYS A 193 4.28 -25.36 -23.90
CA LYS A 193 4.36 -25.46 -25.36
C LYS A 193 5.69 -24.92 -25.90
N SER A 194 6.11 -25.39 -27.07
CA SER A 194 7.24 -24.85 -27.84
C SER A 194 6.94 -23.46 -28.41
N ILE A 195 7.92 -22.84 -29.08
CA ILE A 195 7.71 -21.53 -29.72
C ILE A 195 6.92 -21.68 -31.03
N GLY A 196 7.15 -22.77 -31.76
CA GLY A 196 6.56 -23.01 -33.08
C GLY A 196 6.71 -21.82 -34.01
N ASN A 197 5.64 -21.51 -34.74
CA ASN A 197 5.53 -20.34 -35.61
C ASN A 197 4.85 -19.12 -34.94
N THR A 198 4.75 -19.10 -33.60
CA THR A 198 4.01 -18.06 -32.86
C THR A 198 4.48 -16.64 -33.14
N TYR A 199 5.77 -16.44 -33.42
CA TYR A 199 6.33 -15.11 -33.74
C TYR A 199 6.60 -14.92 -35.23
N PHE A 200 7.06 -15.97 -35.92
CA PHE A 200 7.44 -15.91 -37.33
C PHE A 200 7.13 -17.22 -38.04
N ASN A 201 6.65 -17.14 -39.28
CA ASN A 201 6.29 -18.30 -40.10
C ASN A 201 7.50 -19.12 -40.58
N ASP A 202 8.72 -18.60 -40.49
CA ASP A 202 9.95 -19.25 -40.94
C ASP A 202 10.81 -19.84 -39.81
N MET A 203 10.27 -19.90 -38.58
CA MET A 203 10.92 -20.54 -37.43
C MET A 203 11.28 -21.99 -37.71
N ILE A 204 12.47 -22.40 -37.30
CA ILE A 204 12.91 -23.80 -37.30
C ILE A 204 13.03 -24.32 -35.86
N GLU A 205 12.49 -25.51 -35.60
CA GLU A 205 12.60 -26.21 -34.33
C GLU A 205 13.22 -27.60 -34.55
N ILE A 206 14.33 -27.87 -33.84
CA ILE A 206 14.94 -29.20 -33.75
C ILE A 206 14.48 -29.83 -32.45
N VAL A 207 13.59 -30.80 -32.51
CA VAL A 207 13.05 -31.51 -31.35
C VAL A 207 14.00 -32.64 -30.97
N VAL A 208 14.59 -32.58 -29.79
CA VAL A 208 15.52 -33.58 -29.26
C VAL A 208 14.89 -34.26 -28.05
N GLU A 209 14.80 -35.59 -28.07
CA GLU A 209 14.33 -36.39 -26.95
C GLU A 209 15.32 -37.51 -26.63
N LYS A 210 15.66 -37.67 -25.36
CA LYS A 210 16.63 -38.69 -24.91
C LYS A 210 17.91 -38.64 -25.76
N ASP A 211 18.42 -37.42 -25.98
CA ASP A 211 19.60 -37.11 -26.77
C ASP A 211 19.52 -37.51 -28.26
N ILE A 212 18.33 -37.74 -28.82
CA ILE A 212 18.13 -38.09 -30.24
C ILE A 212 17.23 -37.05 -30.91
N VAL A 213 17.62 -36.56 -32.09
CA VAL A 213 16.76 -35.70 -32.91
C VAL A 213 15.53 -36.50 -33.35
N LYS A 214 14.35 -36.14 -32.84
CA LYS A 214 13.06 -36.75 -33.19
C LYS A 214 12.43 -36.12 -34.41
N GLU A 215 12.49 -34.79 -34.48
CA GLU A 215 11.80 -34.03 -35.51
C GLU A 215 12.58 -32.77 -35.86
N VAL A 216 12.49 -32.37 -37.13
CA VAL A 216 12.95 -31.06 -37.61
C VAL A 216 11.74 -30.37 -38.23
N ARG A 217 11.28 -29.31 -37.59
CA ARG A 217 10.03 -28.61 -37.91
C ARG A 217 10.35 -27.24 -38.50
N ILE A 218 9.68 -26.83 -39.57
CA ILE A 218 9.83 -25.49 -40.17
C ILE A 218 8.45 -24.85 -40.31
N GLY A 219 8.26 -23.69 -39.70
CA GLY A 219 7.03 -22.91 -39.79
C GLY A 219 5.79 -23.59 -39.21
N GLN A 220 5.97 -24.62 -38.39
CA GLN A 220 4.88 -25.41 -37.84
C GLN A 220 4.32 -24.78 -36.55
N PRO A 221 3.04 -25.04 -36.22
CA PRO A 221 2.46 -24.64 -34.94
C PRO A 221 3.22 -25.21 -33.73
N PRO A 222 3.11 -24.57 -32.54
CA PRO A 222 3.68 -25.06 -31.28
C PRO A 222 3.27 -26.49 -30.93
N ILE A 223 4.20 -27.25 -30.36
CA ILE A 223 3.94 -28.60 -29.81
C ILE A 223 4.07 -28.59 -28.28
N ASP A 224 3.64 -29.66 -27.62
CA ASP A 224 3.98 -29.88 -26.22
C ASP A 224 5.50 -30.00 -26.05
N MET A 225 6.01 -29.39 -24.98
CA MET A 225 7.44 -29.42 -24.70
C MET A 225 7.86 -30.85 -24.31
N PRO A 226 8.95 -31.40 -24.86
CA PRO A 226 9.33 -32.78 -24.55
C PRO A 226 9.69 -32.98 -23.06
N GLU A 227 9.15 -34.04 -22.45
CA GLU A 227 9.34 -34.31 -21.01
C GLU A 227 10.79 -34.61 -20.60
N ASN A 228 11.51 -35.32 -21.48
CA ASN A 228 12.91 -35.71 -21.31
C ASN A 228 13.73 -35.26 -22.53
N GLY A 229 13.60 -33.98 -22.87
CA GLY A 229 14.18 -33.42 -24.07
C GLY A 229 14.19 -31.91 -24.06
N TYR A 230 14.54 -31.34 -25.21
CA TYR A 230 14.59 -29.91 -25.44
C TYR A 230 14.41 -29.62 -26.94
N ILE A 231 14.17 -28.35 -27.26
CA ILE A 231 14.01 -27.86 -28.61
C ILE A 231 15.08 -26.80 -28.87
N LEU A 232 15.84 -26.97 -29.95
CA LEU A 232 16.69 -25.89 -30.47
C LEU A 232 15.88 -25.08 -31.47
N THR A 233 15.71 -23.79 -31.22
CA THR A 233 14.99 -22.90 -32.11
C THR A 233 15.92 -21.89 -32.78
N GLY A 234 15.54 -21.41 -33.95
CA GLY A 234 16.14 -20.25 -34.60
C GLY A 234 15.41 -19.88 -35.87
N ARG A 235 15.85 -18.80 -36.53
CA ARG A 235 15.40 -18.42 -37.89
C ARG A 235 16.46 -17.60 -38.63
N GLY A 236 16.15 -17.17 -39.85
CA GLY A 236 17.02 -16.33 -40.66
C GLY A 236 18.43 -16.92 -40.80
N ARG A 237 19.46 -16.17 -40.39
CA ARG A 237 20.88 -16.52 -40.56
C ARG A 237 21.28 -17.86 -39.93
N VAL A 238 20.60 -18.34 -38.89
CA VAL A 238 20.92 -19.62 -38.22
C VAL A 238 20.14 -20.81 -38.75
N LYS A 239 19.17 -20.59 -39.65
CA LYS A 239 18.31 -21.66 -40.21
C LYS A 239 19.13 -22.76 -40.89
N ASN A 240 20.06 -22.38 -41.76
CA ASN A 240 20.91 -23.34 -42.47
C ASN A 240 21.89 -24.05 -41.53
N VAL A 241 22.33 -23.38 -40.46
CA VAL A 241 23.17 -24.01 -39.42
C VAL A 241 22.41 -25.15 -38.75
N LEU A 242 21.14 -24.95 -38.39
CA LEU A 242 20.30 -25.98 -37.79
C LEU A 242 19.99 -27.12 -38.78
N LEU A 243 19.60 -26.81 -40.03
CA LEU A 243 19.26 -27.81 -41.04
C LEU A 243 20.44 -28.70 -41.45
N ASN A 244 21.64 -28.12 -41.55
CA ASN A 244 22.81 -28.84 -42.03
C ASN A 244 23.40 -29.78 -40.96
N ASN A 245 23.31 -29.41 -39.69
CA ASN A 245 23.97 -30.13 -38.60
C ASN A 245 23.07 -31.13 -37.86
N PHE A 246 21.74 -30.92 -37.83
CA PHE A 246 20.82 -31.80 -37.08
C PHE A 246 19.97 -32.65 -38.03
N LYS A 247 20.05 -33.98 -37.91
CA LYS A 247 19.30 -34.96 -38.72
C LYS A 247 18.50 -35.90 -37.84
N VAL A 248 17.28 -36.21 -38.24
CA VAL A 248 16.37 -37.13 -37.51
C VAL A 248 17.06 -38.49 -37.29
N GLY A 249 16.93 -39.03 -36.08
CA GLY A 249 17.52 -40.30 -35.66
C GLY A 249 18.99 -40.21 -35.19
N LYS A 250 19.65 -39.06 -35.35
CA LYS A 250 21.03 -38.85 -34.87
C LYS A 250 21.09 -38.35 -33.44
N LYS A 251 22.17 -38.72 -32.74
CA LYS A 251 22.41 -38.28 -31.37
C LYS A 251 22.83 -36.81 -31.32
N VAL A 252 22.50 -36.13 -30.22
CA VAL A 252 22.96 -34.78 -29.90
C VAL A 252 23.50 -34.79 -28.48
N LYS A 253 24.76 -34.40 -28.30
CA LYS A 253 25.34 -34.17 -26.97
C LYS A 253 25.22 -32.70 -26.62
N LEU A 254 24.58 -32.38 -25.50
CA LEU A 254 24.54 -31.03 -24.96
C LEU A 254 25.75 -30.82 -24.04
N GLU A 255 26.58 -29.82 -24.34
CA GLU A 255 27.74 -29.44 -23.53
C GLU A 255 27.48 -28.06 -22.90
N ILE A 256 27.39 -28.03 -21.55
CA ILE A 256 27.14 -26.82 -20.76
C ILE A 256 28.38 -26.56 -19.90
N ASN A 257 29.24 -25.64 -20.34
CA ASN A 257 30.43 -25.25 -19.61
C ASN A 257 30.19 -23.93 -18.88
N THR A 258 30.37 -23.90 -17.56
CA THR A 258 30.10 -22.72 -16.74
C THR A 258 31.20 -22.48 -15.72
N MET A 259 31.43 -21.21 -15.39
CA MET A 259 32.29 -20.79 -14.29
C MET A 259 31.55 -19.74 -13.47
N PRO A 260 31.20 -20.03 -12.21
CA PRO A 260 31.39 -21.30 -11.48
C PRO A 260 30.68 -22.51 -12.12
N ASN A 261 31.16 -23.74 -11.87
CA ASN A 261 30.57 -24.95 -12.46
C ASN A 261 29.16 -25.21 -11.85
N TYR A 262 28.13 -25.09 -12.68
CA TYR A 262 26.73 -25.30 -12.29
C TYR A 262 26.45 -26.70 -11.73
N GLU A 263 27.22 -27.72 -12.12
CA GLU A 263 27.04 -29.08 -11.59
C GLU A 263 27.35 -29.18 -10.09
N ASN A 264 28.11 -28.24 -9.52
CA ASN A 264 28.38 -28.15 -8.09
C ASN A 264 27.37 -27.26 -7.35
N ILE A 265 26.50 -26.58 -8.08
CA ILE A 265 25.55 -25.60 -7.56
C ILE A 265 24.22 -26.27 -7.31
N LYS A 266 23.62 -25.99 -6.16
CA LYS A 266 22.26 -26.43 -5.81
C LYS A 266 21.23 -25.40 -6.28
N THR A 267 21.48 -24.14 -5.97
CA THR A 267 20.57 -23.03 -6.28
C THR A 267 21.39 -21.83 -6.72
N ALA A 268 20.98 -21.17 -7.79
CA ALA A 268 21.55 -19.88 -8.20
C ALA A 268 20.49 -19.00 -8.84
N ILE A 269 20.58 -17.70 -8.58
CA ILE A 269 19.68 -16.69 -9.10
C ILE A 269 20.46 -15.47 -9.58
N GLY A 270 20.02 -14.88 -10.69
CA GLY A 270 20.53 -13.61 -11.18
C GLY A 270 20.33 -12.47 -10.20
N SER A 271 21.19 -11.46 -10.29
CA SER A 271 21.11 -10.21 -9.52
C SER A 271 21.51 -9.02 -10.39
N GLY A 272 21.52 -7.81 -9.83
CA GLY A 272 21.87 -6.58 -10.55
C GLY A 272 23.35 -6.20 -10.42
N THR A 273 23.76 -5.78 -9.23
CA THR A 273 25.12 -5.28 -8.97
C THR A 273 25.55 -5.65 -7.57
N PHE A 274 26.85 -5.85 -7.38
CA PHE A 274 27.43 -5.79 -6.03
C PHE A 274 27.14 -4.42 -5.44
N ILE A 275 26.79 -4.42 -4.16
CA ILE A 275 26.61 -3.21 -3.34
C ILE A 275 27.54 -3.23 -2.13
N VAL A 276 27.89 -4.42 -1.62
CA VAL A 276 28.89 -4.61 -0.57
C VAL A 276 29.86 -5.70 -1.00
N LYS A 277 31.15 -5.47 -0.79
CA LYS A 277 32.23 -6.45 -1.00
C LYS A 277 33.30 -6.25 0.07
N ASP A 278 33.71 -7.35 0.69
CA ASP A 278 34.68 -7.35 1.79
C ASP A 278 34.33 -6.37 2.92
N GLY A 279 33.05 -6.27 3.25
CA GLY A 279 32.51 -5.36 4.28
C GLY A 279 32.51 -3.87 3.91
N ASN A 280 32.83 -3.53 2.66
CA ASN A 280 32.89 -2.16 2.16
C ASN A 280 31.88 -1.94 1.02
N ILE A 281 31.47 -0.70 0.79
CA ILE A 281 30.64 -0.34 -0.37
C ILE A 281 31.40 -0.70 -1.65
N ALA A 282 30.77 -1.47 -2.54
CA ALA A 282 31.39 -1.93 -3.78
C ALA A 282 31.23 -0.90 -4.92
N ASP A 283 32.06 -1.01 -5.96
CA ASP A 283 31.83 -0.31 -7.22
C ASP A 283 30.63 -0.93 -7.96
N PHE A 284 29.61 -0.10 -8.24
CA PHE A 284 28.38 -0.58 -8.85
C PHE A 284 28.55 -0.82 -10.37
N THR A 285 28.40 -2.06 -10.83
CA THR A 285 28.39 -2.41 -12.25
C THR A 285 27.13 -1.94 -12.97
N LEU A 286 26.04 -1.76 -12.20
CA LEU A 286 24.77 -1.19 -12.64
C LEU A 286 24.35 -0.06 -11.69
N ASN A 287 24.52 1.19 -12.09
CA ASN A 287 24.18 2.35 -11.27
C ASN A 287 22.73 2.83 -11.51
N ILE A 288 21.82 2.41 -10.64
CA ILE A 288 20.41 2.81 -10.65
C ILE A 288 20.23 4.08 -9.81
N LYS A 289 20.18 5.24 -10.48
CA LYS A 289 20.07 6.55 -9.83
C LYS A 289 18.74 6.73 -9.08
N GLY A 290 18.80 7.51 -8.00
CA GLY A 290 17.62 7.97 -7.27
C GLY A 290 17.12 7.00 -6.20
N LYS A 291 16.18 7.52 -5.40
CA LYS A 291 15.52 6.79 -4.31
C LYS A 291 14.41 5.91 -4.87
N HIS A 292 14.50 4.62 -4.62
CA HIS A 292 13.52 3.63 -5.08
C HIS A 292 13.25 2.59 -3.99
N PRO A 293 12.12 1.87 -4.06
CA PRO A 293 11.98 0.60 -3.38
C PRO A 293 13.12 -0.33 -3.83
N ARG A 294 13.73 -1.05 -2.89
CA ARG A 294 14.89 -1.91 -3.15
C ARG A 294 14.69 -3.29 -2.56
N THR A 295 15.21 -4.29 -3.26
CA THR A 295 15.42 -5.63 -2.72
C THR A 295 16.92 -5.93 -2.76
N ALA A 296 17.45 -6.51 -1.69
CA ALA A 296 18.85 -6.88 -1.60
C ALA A 296 19.04 -8.23 -0.92
N LEU A 297 20.18 -8.83 -1.20
CA LEU A 297 20.62 -10.09 -0.63
C LEU A 297 22.06 -9.92 -0.17
N GLY A 298 22.37 -10.34 1.05
CA GLY A 298 23.71 -10.31 1.61
C GLY A 298 24.09 -11.60 2.34
N ILE A 299 25.39 -11.86 2.41
CA ILE A 299 26.00 -12.98 3.13
C ILE A 299 26.87 -12.38 4.23
N ASN A 300 26.79 -12.92 5.45
CA ASN A 300 27.67 -12.50 6.54
C ASN A 300 29.12 -12.98 6.31
N LYS A 301 30.05 -12.49 7.14
CA LYS A 301 31.49 -12.81 7.00
C LYS A 301 31.80 -14.31 7.16
N ASP A 302 31.09 -14.99 8.06
CA ASP A 302 31.29 -16.40 8.36
C ASP A 302 30.60 -17.35 7.36
N LYS A 303 29.83 -16.79 6.42
CA LYS A 303 29.08 -17.50 5.38
C LYS A 303 28.11 -18.55 5.90
N ASP A 304 27.52 -18.29 7.07
CA ASP A 304 26.51 -19.12 7.70
C ASP A 304 25.16 -18.43 7.88
N GLU A 305 25.07 -17.15 7.55
CA GLU A 305 23.82 -16.38 7.52
C GLU A 305 23.61 -15.71 6.15
N LEU A 306 22.39 -15.85 5.65
CA LEU A 306 21.88 -15.08 4.52
C LEU A 306 20.91 -14.00 5.04
N ILE A 307 21.08 -12.77 4.56
CA ILE A 307 20.33 -11.58 4.94
C ILE A 307 19.55 -11.11 3.71
N LEU A 308 18.24 -11.29 3.71
CA LEU A 308 17.35 -10.89 2.61
C LEU A 308 16.57 -9.65 3.01
N VAL A 309 16.60 -8.59 2.22
CA VAL A 309 16.07 -7.28 2.60
C VAL A 309 15.14 -6.73 1.54
N THR A 310 14.01 -6.19 1.97
CA THR A 310 13.18 -5.29 1.16
C THR A 310 13.00 -3.96 1.85
N ILE A 311 13.12 -2.86 1.10
CA ILE A 311 12.91 -1.50 1.56
C ILE A 311 11.84 -0.86 0.69
N ASP A 312 10.76 -0.38 1.31
CA ASP A 312 9.68 0.27 0.57
C ASP A 312 10.06 1.66 0.05
N GLY A 313 9.34 2.13 -0.97
CA GLY A 313 9.56 3.42 -1.58
C GLY A 313 8.41 3.88 -2.47
N ARG A 314 8.52 5.10 -3.02
CA ARG A 314 7.46 5.75 -3.84
C ARG A 314 6.12 5.92 -3.12
N ASP A 315 6.14 5.89 -1.80
CA ASP A 315 5.01 6.20 -0.95
C ASP A 315 5.10 7.64 -0.41
N THR A 316 3.98 8.14 0.11
CA THR A 316 3.91 9.44 0.80
C THR A 316 4.91 9.53 1.95
N SER A 317 5.05 8.48 2.75
CA SER A 317 5.95 8.40 3.90
C SER A 317 7.28 7.72 3.54
N TYR A 318 7.26 6.68 2.71
CA TYR A 318 8.47 5.94 2.31
C TYR A 318 8.97 6.38 0.93
N LYS A 319 10.05 7.16 0.87
CA LYS A 319 10.63 7.60 -0.42
C LYS A 319 11.50 6.54 -1.10
N GLY A 320 11.95 5.54 -0.35
CA GLY A 320 12.95 4.56 -0.79
C GLY A 320 14.37 5.08 -0.62
N VAL A 321 15.33 4.28 -1.07
CA VAL A 321 16.76 4.55 -0.88
C VAL A 321 17.52 4.44 -2.19
N ASP A 322 18.64 5.16 -2.29
CA ASP A 322 19.62 4.96 -3.36
C ASP A 322 20.54 3.77 -3.06
N LEU A 323 21.39 3.40 -4.02
CA LEU A 323 22.25 2.22 -3.89
C LEU A 323 23.34 2.37 -2.81
N ASN A 324 23.85 3.59 -2.55
CA ASN A 324 24.83 3.81 -1.49
C ASN A 324 24.19 3.62 -0.12
N THR A 325 23.02 4.23 0.09
CA THR A 325 22.24 4.05 1.32
C THR A 325 21.84 2.59 1.52
N LEU A 326 21.46 1.88 0.45
CA LEU A 326 21.20 0.44 0.52
C LEU A 326 22.44 -0.35 0.95
N ALA A 327 23.61 -0.05 0.39
CA ALA A 327 24.87 -0.70 0.77
C ALA A 327 25.20 -0.47 2.25
N GLU A 328 25.05 0.76 2.75
CA GLU A 328 25.23 1.08 4.16
C GLU A 328 24.25 0.31 5.06
N ILE A 329 22.97 0.25 4.70
CA ILE A 329 21.98 -0.54 5.44
C ILE A 329 22.37 -2.02 5.47
N MET A 330 22.84 -2.57 4.35
CA MET A 330 23.29 -3.98 4.32
C MET A 330 24.51 -4.22 5.21
N ILE A 331 25.47 -3.29 5.25
CA ILE A 331 26.61 -3.34 6.17
C ILE A 331 26.13 -3.27 7.63
N ASP A 332 25.24 -2.33 7.97
CA ASP A 332 24.67 -2.18 9.31
C ASP A 332 23.90 -3.44 9.76
N LEU A 333 23.30 -4.18 8.81
CA LEU A 333 22.61 -5.44 9.07
C LEU A 333 23.55 -6.65 9.21
N GLY A 334 24.85 -6.49 8.93
CA GLY A 334 25.90 -7.50 9.08
C GLY A 334 26.38 -8.16 7.79
N ALA A 335 26.02 -7.65 6.60
CA ALA A 335 26.46 -8.21 5.33
C ALA A 335 27.94 -7.89 5.07
N TYR A 336 28.71 -8.92 4.71
CA TYR A 336 30.11 -8.81 4.29
C TYR A 336 30.23 -8.80 2.75
N GLU A 337 29.33 -9.52 2.07
CA GLU A 337 29.08 -9.39 0.64
C GLU A 337 27.58 -9.16 0.43
N ALA A 338 27.19 -8.31 -0.52
CA ALA A 338 25.79 -8.12 -0.87
C ALA A 338 25.58 -7.65 -2.31
N VAL A 339 24.42 -7.99 -2.86
CA VAL A 339 23.95 -7.57 -4.18
C VAL A 339 22.58 -6.91 -4.11
N ASN A 340 22.36 -5.94 -4.99
CA ASN A 340 21.04 -5.41 -5.28
C ASN A 340 20.31 -6.35 -6.27
N LEU A 341 19.05 -6.65 -5.98
CA LEU A 341 18.12 -7.42 -6.82
C LEU A 341 17.16 -6.47 -7.58
N ASP A 342 16.19 -7.02 -8.33
CA ASP A 342 15.19 -6.15 -8.97
C ASP A 342 14.39 -5.37 -7.92
N GLY A 343 14.10 -4.11 -8.21
CA GLY A 343 13.51 -3.16 -7.27
C GLY A 343 12.24 -2.50 -7.81
N GLY A 344 11.94 -1.29 -7.32
CA GLY A 344 10.70 -0.60 -7.70
C GLY A 344 9.48 -1.44 -7.33
N GLY A 345 8.45 -1.46 -8.20
CA GLY A 345 7.23 -2.22 -7.93
C GLY A 345 7.41 -3.74 -7.88
N SER A 346 8.58 -4.27 -8.23
CA SER A 346 8.93 -5.69 -8.03
C SER A 346 9.30 -6.01 -6.58
N THR A 347 9.65 -4.99 -5.77
CA THR A 347 10.09 -5.14 -4.37
C THR A 347 8.99 -5.78 -3.56
N THR A 348 9.18 -7.04 -3.16
CA THR A 348 8.18 -7.79 -2.42
C THR A 348 8.85 -8.82 -1.51
N MET A 349 8.45 -8.83 -0.23
CA MET A 349 8.74 -9.90 0.72
C MET A 349 7.43 -10.53 1.16
N VAL A 350 7.39 -11.85 1.15
CA VAL A 350 6.21 -12.62 1.54
C VAL A 350 6.59 -13.64 2.60
N LEU A 351 5.76 -13.75 3.61
CA LEU A 351 5.82 -14.80 4.63
C LEU A 351 4.64 -15.75 4.45
N LYS A 352 4.90 -17.03 4.67
CA LYS A 352 3.89 -18.09 4.80
C LYS A 352 4.21 -18.91 6.04
N PRO A 353 4.06 -18.35 7.26
CA PRO A 353 4.19 -19.14 8.47
C PRO A 353 3.21 -20.31 8.42
N GLN A 354 3.59 -21.46 8.97
CA GLN A 354 2.79 -22.68 8.89
C GLN A 354 1.41 -22.58 9.56
N TYR A 355 1.19 -21.59 10.43
CA TYR A 355 -0.09 -21.34 11.09
C TYR A 355 -1.04 -20.45 10.30
N GLU A 356 -0.57 -19.82 9.22
CA GLU A 356 -1.41 -19.03 8.33
C GLU A 356 -1.98 -19.93 7.23
N GLU A 357 -3.15 -19.59 6.68
CA GLU A 357 -3.73 -20.33 5.54
C GLU A 357 -3.18 -19.80 4.21
N ASN A 358 -3.05 -18.47 4.08
CA ASN A 358 -2.55 -17.80 2.88
C ASN A 358 -1.18 -17.12 3.12
N PRO A 359 -0.39 -16.86 2.07
CA PRO A 359 0.80 -16.02 2.17
C PRO A 359 0.45 -14.57 2.51
N ILE A 360 1.34 -13.91 3.24
CA ILE A 360 1.21 -12.52 3.71
C ILE A 360 2.35 -11.72 3.11
N VAL A 361 2.02 -10.67 2.35
CA VAL A 361 3.00 -9.65 1.92
C VAL A 361 3.27 -8.73 3.10
N VAL A 362 4.54 -8.59 3.51
CA VAL A 362 4.91 -7.84 4.74
C VAL A 362 5.49 -6.45 4.47
N ASN A 363 5.74 -6.12 3.22
CA ASN A 363 6.14 -4.79 2.79
C ASN A 363 4.98 -4.08 2.05
N HIS A 364 5.17 -2.84 1.62
CA HIS A 364 4.18 -2.05 0.88
C HIS A 364 4.56 -1.97 -0.62
N PRO A 365 3.97 -2.81 -1.50
CA PRO A 365 4.26 -2.78 -2.92
C PRO A 365 3.97 -1.42 -3.55
N SER A 366 4.95 -0.84 -4.24
CA SER A 366 4.87 0.55 -4.72
C SER A 366 3.86 0.79 -5.85
N ASP A 367 3.35 -0.27 -6.49
CA ASP A 367 2.35 -0.17 -7.56
C ASP A 367 0.90 -0.22 -7.00
N GLY A 368 0.73 -0.12 -5.68
CA GLY A 368 -0.56 -0.26 -4.97
C GLY A 368 -1.03 -1.70 -4.82
N LYS A 369 -0.41 -2.64 -5.54
CA LYS A 369 -0.59 -4.08 -5.42
C LYS A 369 0.70 -4.81 -5.77
N GLU A 370 0.77 -6.08 -5.42
CA GLU A 370 1.89 -6.94 -5.77
C GLU A 370 2.06 -7.05 -7.29
N ARG A 371 3.28 -6.83 -7.78
CA ARG A 371 3.61 -6.95 -9.20
C ARG A 371 3.83 -8.41 -9.56
N ARG A 372 3.38 -8.79 -10.77
CA ARG A 372 3.75 -10.07 -11.37
C ARG A 372 5.20 -10.01 -11.86
N ILE A 373 6.06 -10.87 -11.33
CA ILE A 373 7.51 -10.96 -11.57
C ILE A 373 7.87 -12.29 -12.24
N SER A 374 9.09 -12.41 -12.76
CA SER A 374 9.54 -13.63 -13.44
C SER A 374 10.02 -14.72 -12.46
N ASN A 375 10.73 -14.35 -11.40
CA ASN A 375 11.21 -15.29 -10.38
C ASN A 375 11.37 -14.63 -9.00
N GLY A 376 11.60 -15.47 -7.98
CA GLY A 376 11.93 -15.08 -6.61
C GLY A 376 12.86 -16.09 -5.94
N LEU A 377 13.35 -15.77 -4.75
CA LEU A 377 14.11 -16.70 -3.91
C LEU A 377 13.21 -17.14 -2.74
N GLY A 378 12.92 -18.45 -2.69
CA GLY A 378 12.06 -19.06 -1.68
C GLY A 378 12.87 -19.76 -0.58
N ILE A 379 12.37 -19.67 0.65
CA ILE A 379 12.88 -20.38 1.81
C ILE A 379 11.91 -21.51 2.14
N PHE A 380 12.43 -22.71 2.31
CA PHE A 380 11.69 -23.91 2.66
C PHE A 380 12.16 -24.41 4.02
N ASN A 381 11.24 -24.93 4.83
CA ASN A 381 11.58 -25.56 6.10
C ASN A 381 10.89 -26.91 6.20
N ASN A 382 11.67 -27.96 6.47
CA ASN A 382 11.18 -29.33 6.64
C ASN A 382 11.37 -29.86 8.07
N ALA A 383 11.41 -28.95 9.07
CA ALA A 383 11.56 -29.34 10.46
C ALA A 383 10.38 -30.24 10.89
N PRO A 384 10.64 -31.39 11.52
CA PRO A 384 9.57 -32.29 11.92
C PRO A 384 8.74 -31.65 13.04
N LYS A 385 7.42 -31.78 12.98
CA LYS A 385 6.53 -31.37 14.07
C LYS A 385 6.87 -32.15 15.35
N LYS A 386 6.94 -31.44 16.48
CA LYS A 386 7.25 -31.98 17.81
C LYS A 386 6.17 -31.58 18.83
N ASN A 387 6.35 -32.05 20.06
CA ASN A 387 5.48 -31.70 21.17
C ASN A 387 5.54 -30.20 21.48
N LEU A 388 4.45 -29.70 22.07
CA LEU A 388 4.32 -28.33 22.55
C LEU A 388 5.52 -27.90 23.40
N SER A 389 6.19 -26.83 22.97
CA SER A 389 7.33 -26.21 23.65
C SER A 389 6.96 -24.90 24.34
N TYR A 390 6.22 -24.03 23.65
CA TYR A 390 5.75 -22.75 24.18
C TYR A 390 4.40 -22.37 23.58
N ILE A 391 3.76 -21.35 24.17
CA ILE A 391 2.50 -20.77 23.68
C ILE A 391 2.69 -19.26 23.48
N LYS A 392 1.91 -18.65 22.59
CA LYS A 392 1.77 -17.19 22.46
C LYS A 392 0.31 -16.82 22.70
N ILE A 393 0.06 -15.66 23.32
CA ILE A 393 -1.27 -15.09 23.53
C ILE A 393 -1.40 -13.81 22.68
N TYR A 394 -2.57 -13.57 22.11
CA TYR A 394 -2.89 -12.42 21.28
C TYR A 394 -4.33 -11.94 21.49
N THR A 395 -4.58 -10.69 21.16
CA THR A 395 -5.87 -9.99 21.24
C THR A 395 -5.91 -8.95 20.12
N ASP A 396 -7.10 -8.58 19.66
CA ASP A 396 -7.25 -7.61 18.56
C ASP A 396 -6.83 -6.18 18.97
N ASP A 397 -6.96 -5.87 20.25
CA ASP A 397 -6.58 -4.60 20.86
C ASP A 397 -6.18 -4.83 22.33
N THR A 398 -5.12 -4.18 22.77
CA THR A 398 -4.65 -4.20 24.16
C THR A 398 -5.32 -3.13 25.02
N ASN A 399 -5.89 -2.09 24.41
CA ASN A 399 -6.81 -1.19 25.09
C ASN A 399 -8.18 -1.87 25.20
N ILE A 400 -8.81 -1.78 26.37
CA ILE A 400 -10.11 -2.38 26.64
C ILE A 400 -10.88 -1.43 27.55
N PHE A 401 -12.18 -1.19 27.30
CA PHE A 401 -12.97 -0.40 28.22
C PHE A 401 -13.45 -1.24 29.41
N VAL A 402 -13.56 -0.60 30.59
CA VAL A 402 -14.15 -1.26 31.76
C VAL A 402 -15.56 -1.75 31.42
N ASN A 403 -15.92 -2.95 31.90
CA ASN A 403 -17.21 -3.60 31.65
C ASN A 403 -17.52 -3.97 30.18
N THR A 404 -16.58 -3.85 29.25
CA THR A 404 -16.71 -4.42 27.89
C THR A 404 -15.98 -5.75 27.79
N SER A 405 -16.25 -6.54 26.76
CA SER A 405 -15.62 -7.83 26.55
C SER A 405 -14.45 -7.76 25.56
N ARG A 406 -13.41 -8.56 25.81
CA ARG A 406 -12.28 -8.75 24.88
C ARG A 406 -11.89 -10.21 24.80
N ASN A 407 -11.81 -10.72 23.59
CA ASN A 407 -11.36 -12.09 23.33
C ASN A 407 -9.83 -12.15 23.29
N PHE A 408 -9.30 -13.18 23.94
CA PHE A 408 -7.90 -13.57 23.86
C PHE A 408 -7.79 -14.90 23.15
N TYR A 409 -6.71 -15.08 22.43
CA TYR A 409 -6.47 -16.27 21.65
C TYR A 409 -5.08 -16.80 21.96
N VAL A 410 -4.88 -18.12 21.81
CA VAL A 410 -3.61 -18.77 22.15
C VAL A 410 -3.20 -19.69 21.01
N ARG A 411 -1.94 -19.56 20.59
CA ARG A 411 -1.29 -20.42 19.60
C ARG A 411 -0.19 -21.23 20.27
N GLY A 412 -0.10 -22.51 19.92
CA GLY A 412 0.92 -23.43 20.43
C GLY A 412 2.02 -23.63 19.43
N PHE A 413 3.25 -23.78 19.93
CA PHE A 413 4.42 -23.97 19.09
C PHE A 413 5.34 -25.02 19.68
N ASP A 414 5.96 -25.80 18.82
CA ASP A 414 7.03 -26.71 19.20
C ASP A 414 8.39 -25.98 19.29
N LYS A 415 9.47 -26.72 19.54
CA LYS A 415 10.82 -26.16 19.66
C LYS A 415 11.42 -25.64 18.33
N TYR A 416 10.79 -25.93 17.20
CA TYR A 416 11.18 -25.50 15.85
C TYR A 416 10.21 -24.45 15.29
N HIS A 417 9.32 -23.92 16.14
CA HIS A 417 8.30 -22.93 15.78
C HIS A 417 7.21 -23.45 14.84
N ASN A 418 7.07 -24.78 14.68
CA ASN A 418 5.90 -25.34 14.00
C ASN A 418 4.66 -25.15 14.89
N PRO A 419 3.49 -24.85 14.29
CA PRO A 419 2.24 -24.79 15.03
C PRO A 419 1.87 -26.17 15.60
N VAL A 420 1.38 -26.14 16.83
CA VAL A 420 0.84 -27.28 17.56
C VAL A 420 -0.59 -26.95 17.95
N ASP A 421 -1.52 -27.84 17.62
CA ASP A 421 -2.93 -27.67 17.95
C ASP A 421 -3.13 -27.56 19.47
N ILE A 422 -3.91 -26.56 19.86
CA ILE A 422 -4.29 -26.30 21.24
C ILE A 422 -5.79 -26.49 21.39
N ASP A 423 -6.18 -27.25 22.40
CA ASP A 423 -7.54 -27.28 22.91
C ASP A 423 -7.78 -26.04 23.78
N ILE A 424 -8.47 -25.04 23.21
CA ILE A 424 -8.71 -23.74 23.83
C ILE A 424 -9.54 -23.85 25.12
N ASP A 425 -10.44 -24.83 25.23
CA ASP A 425 -11.29 -25.02 26.40
C ASP A 425 -10.49 -25.52 27.62
N ARG A 426 -9.26 -26.03 27.40
CA ARG A 426 -8.33 -26.41 28.48
C ARG A 426 -7.33 -25.31 28.85
N VAL A 427 -7.34 -24.17 28.16
CA VAL A 427 -6.47 -23.05 28.50
C VAL A 427 -7.03 -22.34 29.74
N LYS A 428 -6.18 -22.17 30.75
CA LYS A 428 -6.54 -21.43 31.97
C LYS A 428 -6.11 -19.97 31.81
N PHE A 429 -7.08 -19.08 31.65
CA PHE A 429 -6.87 -17.64 31.64
C PHE A 429 -6.97 -17.04 33.04
N SER A 430 -6.20 -15.99 33.29
CA SER A 430 -6.23 -15.19 34.52
C SER A 430 -5.75 -13.78 34.22
N VAL A 431 -6.11 -12.82 35.06
CA VAL A 431 -5.63 -11.43 34.98
C VAL A 431 -4.97 -11.02 36.28
N SER A 432 -3.92 -10.21 36.20
CA SER A 432 -3.24 -9.60 37.35
C SER A 432 -3.04 -8.09 37.13
N GLY A 433 -2.95 -7.32 38.21
CA GLY A 433 -2.83 -5.85 38.17
C GLY A 433 -4.16 -5.10 38.12
N ILE A 434 -5.24 -5.78 37.75
CA ILE A 434 -6.62 -5.28 37.77
C ILE A 434 -7.58 -6.39 38.24
N LYS A 435 -8.80 -6.02 38.62
CA LYS A 435 -9.93 -6.96 38.73
C LYS A 435 -10.61 -7.19 37.38
N GLY A 436 -11.03 -8.43 37.13
CA GLY A 436 -11.79 -8.80 35.94
C GLY A 436 -12.20 -10.27 35.98
N ASN A 437 -13.26 -10.60 35.24
CA ASN A 437 -13.78 -11.96 35.16
C ASN A 437 -13.53 -12.54 33.77
N PHE A 438 -13.11 -13.80 33.72
CA PHE A 438 -13.04 -14.56 32.47
C PHE A 438 -14.29 -15.41 32.29
N ASN A 439 -14.81 -15.41 31.06
CA ASN A 439 -15.68 -16.45 30.55
C ASN A 439 -14.96 -17.11 29.38
N LYS A 440 -14.50 -18.36 29.56
CA LYS A 440 -13.57 -19.03 28.63
C LYS A 440 -12.36 -18.15 28.32
N ASN A 441 -12.22 -17.70 27.07
CA ASN A 441 -11.13 -16.86 26.59
C ASN A 441 -11.49 -15.37 26.52
N THR A 442 -12.66 -14.98 27.02
CA THR A 442 -13.13 -13.59 27.01
C THR A 442 -12.96 -12.96 28.38
N LEU A 443 -12.24 -11.84 28.46
CA LEU A 443 -12.11 -11.02 29.67
C LEU A 443 -13.18 -9.93 29.68
N ILE A 444 -13.80 -9.70 30.85
CA ILE A 444 -14.53 -8.48 31.17
C ILE A 444 -13.83 -7.82 32.36
N PRO A 445 -13.04 -6.75 32.14
CA PRO A 445 -12.37 -6.06 33.22
C PRO A 445 -13.37 -5.24 34.06
N LYS A 446 -13.09 -5.13 35.36
CA LYS A 446 -13.92 -4.44 36.36
C LYS A 446 -13.22 -3.27 37.03
N GLU A 447 -11.96 -3.05 36.70
CA GLU A 447 -11.11 -2.03 37.29
C GLU A 447 -10.21 -1.42 36.22
N LEU A 448 -10.03 -0.10 36.32
CA LEU A 448 -9.26 0.73 35.42
C LEU A 448 -7.76 0.50 35.63
N GLY A 449 -6.96 0.74 34.60
CA GLY A 449 -5.50 0.74 34.70
C GLY A 449 -4.81 -0.40 33.96
N LYS A 450 -3.51 -0.55 34.20
CA LYS A 450 -2.67 -1.52 33.48
C LYS A 450 -2.80 -2.91 34.11
N GLY A 451 -3.08 -3.91 33.28
CA GLY A 451 -3.19 -5.30 33.68
C GLY A 451 -2.33 -6.23 32.82
N LYS A 452 -2.19 -7.48 33.26
CA LYS A 452 -1.57 -8.56 32.49
C LYS A 452 -2.54 -9.72 32.38
N VAL A 453 -2.84 -10.14 31.16
CA VAL A 453 -3.59 -11.37 30.90
C VAL A 453 -2.60 -12.52 30.74
N ILE A 454 -2.83 -13.60 31.49
CA ILE A 454 -1.95 -14.76 31.58
C ILE A 454 -2.72 -15.99 31.11
N ALA A 455 -2.23 -16.64 30.06
CA ALA A 455 -2.70 -17.95 29.61
C ALA A 455 -1.77 -19.06 30.08
N ARG A 456 -2.34 -20.15 30.61
CA ARG A 456 -1.61 -21.38 30.98
C ARG A 456 -2.19 -22.61 30.29
N TYR A 457 -1.34 -23.40 29.65
CA TYR A 457 -1.73 -24.63 28.96
C TYR A 457 -0.62 -25.68 29.05
N LYS A 458 -0.93 -26.88 29.57
CA LYS A 458 0.02 -28.01 29.73
C LYS A 458 1.39 -27.60 30.31
N GLY A 459 1.38 -26.78 31.37
CA GLY A 459 2.59 -26.28 32.03
C GLY A 459 3.32 -25.13 31.32
N LYS A 460 2.83 -24.67 30.17
CA LYS A 460 3.34 -23.49 29.45
C LYS A 460 2.58 -22.24 29.85
N LYS A 461 3.25 -21.10 29.84
CA LYS A 461 2.72 -19.78 30.24
C LYS A 461 3.01 -18.77 29.13
N ALA A 462 2.04 -17.93 28.81
CA ALA A 462 2.23 -16.71 28.03
C ALA A 462 1.44 -15.56 28.63
N GLU A 463 1.90 -14.33 28.38
CA GLU A 463 1.35 -13.11 28.95
C GLU A 463 1.24 -12.03 27.90
N ILE A 464 0.25 -11.15 28.06
CA ILE A 464 0.10 -9.92 27.28
C ILE A 464 -0.36 -8.80 28.20
N GLU A 465 0.22 -7.61 28.02
CA GLU A 465 -0.17 -6.41 28.76
C GLU A 465 -1.41 -5.79 28.14
N ILE A 466 -2.30 -5.29 28.99
CA ILE A 466 -3.53 -4.62 28.60
C ILE A 466 -3.68 -3.30 29.37
N ASN A 467 -4.40 -2.36 28.79
CA ASN A 467 -4.72 -1.08 29.39
C ASN A 467 -6.24 -0.91 29.47
N VAL A 468 -6.77 -0.94 30.69
CA VAL A 468 -8.21 -0.79 30.92
C VAL A 468 -8.57 0.67 31.05
N LEU A 469 -9.30 1.15 30.04
CA LEU A 469 -9.85 2.49 29.93
C LEU A 469 -11.14 2.61 30.75
N ASN A 470 -11.54 3.83 31.08
CA ASN A 470 -12.84 4.13 31.69
C ASN A 470 -14.02 3.92 30.72
N GLU A 471 -15.22 4.35 31.07
CA GLU A 471 -16.39 4.02 30.26
C GLU A 471 -16.36 4.66 28.86
N VAL A 472 -16.92 3.93 27.89
CA VAL A 472 -17.17 4.45 26.54
C VAL A 472 -18.17 5.59 26.61
N LYS A 473 -17.86 6.71 25.94
CA LYS A 473 -18.71 7.89 25.81
C LYS A 473 -19.21 8.13 24.39
N GLU A 474 -18.48 7.63 23.39
CA GLU A 474 -18.84 7.76 21.98
C GLU A 474 -18.48 6.45 21.26
N LEU A 475 -19.29 6.04 20.28
CA LEU A 475 -19.01 4.94 19.37
C LEU A 475 -18.62 5.50 18.00
N GLN A 476 -17.66 4.87 17.34
CA GLN A 476 -17.08 5.34 16.10
C GLN A 476 -17.05 4.23 15.07
N PHE A 477 -17.60 4.54 13.90
CA PHE A 477 -17.55 3.73 12.69
C PHE A 477 -16.79 4.52 11.61
N ASN A 478 -16.26 3.82 10.61
CA ASN A 478 -15.63 4.46 9.45
C ASN A 478 -16.66 4.99 8.41
N PHE A 479 -17.95 4.89 8.70
CA PHE A 479 -19.06 5.42 7.93
C PHE A 479 -20.21 5.81 8.85
N ASP A 480 -20.94 6.86 8.47
CA ASP A 480 -22.19 7.33 9.08
C ASP A 480 -23.44 6.86 8.31
N LYS A 481 -23.24 6.41 7.06
CA LYS A 481 -24.29 5.78 6.24
C LYS A 481 -23.70 4.87 5.19
N PHE A 482 -24.52 3.96 4.67
CA PHE A 482 -24.14 3.15 3.51
C PHE A 482 -25.34 2.67 2.68
N HIS A 483 -25.04 2.42 1.41
CA HIS A 483 -25.94 1.76 0.48
C HIS A 483 -25.48 0.31 0.24
N ILE A 484 -26.42 -0.62 0.06
CA ILE A 484 -26.14 -2.03 -0.19
C ILE A 484 -27.23 -2.67 -1.09
N ASP A 485 -26.84 -3.64 -1.91
CA ASP A 485 -27.79 -4.46 -2.69
C ASP A 485 -28.75 -5.27 -1.80
N VAL A 486 -29.87 -5.72 -2.37
CA VAL A 486 -30.79 -6.67 -1.71
C VAL A 486 -30.13 -8.03 -1.51
N ASN A 487 -30.52 -8.77 -0.47
CA ASN A 487 -29.97 -10.10 -0.14
C ASN A 487 -28.43 -10.13 -0.01
N SER A 488 -27.84 -9.02 0.41
CA SER A 488 -26.40 -8.86 0.56
C SER A 488 -26.05 -8.71 2.05
N GLN A 489 -24.76 -8.57 2.34
CA GLN A 489 -24.27 -8.42 3.70
C GLN A 489 -23.18 -7.34 3.82
N LYS A 490 -23.15 -6.67 4.97
CA LYS A 490 -22.09 -5.70 5.32
C LYS A 490 -21.53 -6.03 6.70
N ASP A 491 -20.20 -6.06 6.77
CA ASP A 491 -19.47 -6.21 8.02
C ASP A 491 -19.52 -4.89 8.81
N LEU A 492 -20.06 -4.94 10.04
CA LEU A 492 -20.09 -3.82 10.98
C LEU A 492 -19.15 -4.06 12.18
N THR A 493 -18.21 -5.00 12.10
CA THR A 493 -17.37 -5.42 13.24
C THR A 493 -16.19 -4.48 13.55
N GLU A 494 -15.84 -3.57 12.63
CA GLU A 494 -14.86 -2.51 12.83
C GLU A 494 -15.47 -1.31 13.58
N ILE A 495 -15.73 -1.52 14.88
CA ILE A 495 -16.31 -0.53 15.80
C ILE A 495 -15.27 -0.13 16.83
N TYR A 496 -15.12 1.17 17.05
CA TYR A 496 -14.25 1.70 18.09
C TYR A 496 -15.08 2.48 19.10
N GLY A 497 -14.80 2.30 20.39
CA GLY A 497 -15.31 3.17 21.44
C GLY A 497 -14.30 4.27 21.69
N LYS A 498 -14.77 5.41 22.20
CA LYS A 498 -13.94 6.52 22.65
C LYS A 498 -14.40 6.99 24.03
N ASN A 499 -13.46 7.23 24.94
CA ASN A 499 -13.78 7.76 26.27
C ASN A 499 -13.70 9.29 26.35
N ASP A 500 -13.98 9.86 27.53
CA ASP A 500 -13.97 11.30 27.80
C ASP A 500 -12.58 11.96 27.72
N GLU A 501 -11.49 11.18 27.69
CA GLU A 501 -10.13 11.65 27.43
C GLU A 501 -9.69 11.42 25.98
N GLY A 502 -10.57 10.88 25.14
CA GLY A 502 -10.32 10.65 23.72
C GLY A 502 -9.40 9.47 23.39
N TYR A 503 -9.18 8.56 24.33
CA TYR A 503 -8.59 7.25 24.05
C TYR A 503 -9.61 6.35 23.35
N THR A 504 -9.13 5.58 22.38
CA THR A 504 -9.96 4.63 21.64
C THR A 504 -9.55 3.18 21.92
N ALA A 505 -10.53 2.30 21.78
CA ALA A 505 -10.31 0.86 21.73
C ALA A 505 -11.35 0.19 20.83
N LYS A 506 -10.98 -0.92 20.19
CA LYS A 506 -11.94 -1.75 19.45
C LYS A 506 -13.05 -2.21 20.41
N ILE A 507 -14.27 -2.38 19.89
CA ILE A 507 -15.42 -2.92 20.64
C ILE A 507 -15.77 -4.30 20.10
N ASN A 508 -16.10 -5.23 21.00
CA ASN A 508 -16.66 -6.51 20.59
C ASN A 508 -18.12 -6.29 20.15
N PRO A 509 -18.54 -6.67 18.93
CA PRO A 509 -19.91 -6.48 18.46
C PRO A 509 -20.98 -7.12 19.36
N LYS A 510 -20.61 -8.12 20.17
CA LYS A 510 -21.50 -8.75 21.17
C LYS A 510 -21.83 -7.85 22.36
N ASP A 511 -21.05 -6.81 22.61
CA ASP A 511 -21.34 -5.83 23.65
C ASP A 511 -22.35 -4.76 23.18
N ILE A 512 -22.55 -4.63 21.86
CA ILE A 512 -23.45 -3.64 21.28
C ILE A 512 -24.89 -4.15 21.33
N ASN A 513 -25.78 -3.31 21.82
CA ASN A 513 -27.21 -3.46 21.61
C ASN A 513 -27.61 -2.78 20.29
N TRP A 514 -28.06 -3.58 19.33
CA TRP A 514 -28.44 -3.14 17.99
C TRP A 514 -29.94 -2.92 17.88
N THR A 515 -30.35 -1.75 17.42
CA THR A 515 -31.75 -1.47 17.04
C THR A 515 -31.81 -1.18 15.55
N ILE A 516 -32.74 -1.81 14.85
CA ILE A 516 -32.97 -1.58 13.42
C ILE A 516 -34.30 -0.84 13.25
N TYR A 517 -34.26 0.23 12.46
CA TYR A 517 -35.41 1.04 12.08
C TYR A 517 -35.71 0.80 10.60
N GLY A 518 -36.98 0.61 10.26
CA GLY A 518 -37.41 0.21 8.91
C GLY A 518 -37.22 -1.28 8.63
N ASN A 519 -37.71 -1.74 7.48
CA ASN A 519 -37.62 -3.15 7.06
C ASN A 519 -36.37 -3.40 6.21
N ILE A 520 -35.21 -2.94 6.69
CA ILE A 520 -33.96 -2.97 5.94
C ILE A 520 -33.16 -4.26 6.07
N GLY A 521 -33.47 -5.11 7.07
CA GLY A 521 -32.70 -6.32 7.29
C GLY A 521 -32.59 -6.75 8.75
N LYS A 522 -31.53 -7.49 9.06
CA LYS A 522 -31.21 -7.98 10.40
C LYS A 522 -29.70 -7.95 10.66
N ILE A 523 -29.29 -7.95 11.92
CA ILE A 523 -27.88 -8.06 12.32
C ILE A 523 -27.67 -9.37 13.09
N VAL A 524 -26.61 -10.10 12.75
CA VAL A 524 -26.18 -11.33 13.44
C VAL A 524 -24.68 -11.24 13.65
N ASP A 525 -24.22 -11.32 14.91
CA ASP A 525 -22.79 -11.26 15.29
C ASP A 525 -22.00 -10.07 14.67
N GLY A 526 -22.65 -8.91 14.52
CA GLY A 526 -22.04 -7.72 13.93
C GLY A 526 -22.03 -7.69 12.39
N ILE A 527 -22.66 -8.66 11.72
CA ILE A 527 -22.89 -8.65 10.27
C ILE A 527 -24.33 -8.22 9.99
N PHE A 528 -24.49 -7.16 9.21
CA PHE A 528 -25.80 -6.74 8.69
C PHE A 528 -26.15 -7.52 7.44
N TYR A 529 -27.35 -8.08 7.39
CA TYR A 529 -27.93 -8.78 6.25
C TYR A 529 -29.12 -7.99 5.73
N SER A 530 -29.04 -7.52 4.48
CA SER A 530 -30.05 -6.64 3.90
C SER A 530 -31.35 -7.37 3.57
N SER A 531 -32.43 -6.61 3.44
CA SER A 531 -33.76 -7.11 3.10
C SER A 531 -33.84 -7.62 1.66
N LYS A 532 -34.95 -8.30 1.34
CA LYS A 532 -35.21 -8.88 0.02
C LYS A 532 -35.72 -7.87 -1.01
N LYS A 533 -36.14 -6.69 -0.55
CA LYS A 533 -36.80 -5.66 -1.37
C LYS A 533 -36.14 -4.30 -1.10
N PRO A 534 -36.12 -3.39 -2.07
CA PRO A 534 -35.63 -2.05 -1.84
C PRO A 534 -36.33 -1.38 -0.66
N SER A 535 -35.55 -0.77 0.24
CA SER A 535 -36.03 -0.18 1.49
C SER A 535 -35.00 0.77 2.07
N SER A 536 -35.44 1.71 2.92
CA SER A 536 -34.56 2.59 3.67
C SER A 536 -34.84 2.47 5.17
N GLY A 537 -33.84 2.79 5.96
CA GLY A 537 -33.91 2.72 7.41
C GLY A 537 -32.64 3.18 8.08
N ALA A 538 -32.49 2.81 9.34
CA ALA A 538 -31.29 3.12 10.11
C ALA A 538 -30.95 1.99 11.08
N ILE A 539 -29.69 1.96 11.50
CA ILE A 539 -29.18 1.08 12.55
C ILE A 539 -28.69 1.99 13.67
N THR A 540 -29.17 1.76 14.89
CA THR A 540 -28.62 2.39 16.09
C THR A 540 -27.78 1.37 16.85
N ALA A 541 -26.50 1.68 17.04
CA ALA A 541 -25.59 0.97 17.91
C ALA A 541 -25.58 1.63 19.28
N LYS A 542 -25.87 0.88 20.35
CA LYS A 542 -25.82 1.36 21.72
C LYS A 542 -24.89 0.52 22.59
N LEU A 543 -23.97 1.17 23.30
CA LEU A 543 -23.12 0.55 24.31
C LEU A 543 -23.12 1.41 25.57
N MET A 544 -23.73 0.91 26.65
CA MET A 544 -23.94 1.69 27.87
C MET A 544 -24.66 3.01 27.54
N ASN A 545 -23.98 4.15 27.71
CA ASN A 545 -24.51 5.48 27.38
C ASN A 545 -24.16 5.93 25.95
N ALA A 546 -23.18 5.31 25.30
CA ALA A 546 -22.76 5.72 23.96
C ALA A 546 -23.76 5.23 22.90
N VAL A 547 -24.13 6.13 21.99
CA VAL A 547 -25.12 5.93 20.93
C VAL A 547 -24.55 6.48 19.62
N GLN A 548 -24.59 5.66 18.58
CA GLN A 548 -24.28 6.06 17.21
C GLN A 548 -25.35 5.53 16.26
N ASN A 549 -25.82 6.36 15.33
CA ASN A 549 -26.75 5.97 14.29
C ASN A 549 -26.00 5.81 12.96
N ILE A 550 -26.54 4.93 12.12
CA ILE A 550 -26.04 4.66 10.77
C ILE A 550 -27.24 4.61 9.84
N GLU A 551 -27.28 5.48 8.83
CA GLU A 551 -28.35 5.44 7.82
C GLU A 551 -28.09 4.32 6.80
N VAL A 552 -29.14 3.60 6.41
CA VAL A 552 -29.01 2.44 5.51
C VAL A 552 -30.01 2.53 4.37
N SER A 553 -29.48 2.43 3.16
CA SER A 553 -30.25 2.30 1.93
C SER A 553 -30.03 0.89 1.36
N VAL A 554 -31.11 0.18 1.08
CA VAL A 554 -31.08 -1.17 0.51
C VAL A 554 -31.74 -1.17 -0.87
N GLY A 555 -31.02 -1.69 -1.87
CA GLY A 555 -31.54 -1.96 -3.20
C GLY A 555 -31.75 -0.73 -4.08
N TYR A 556 -32.18 -0.97 -5.31
CA TYR A 556 -32.35 0.06 -6.32
C TYR A 556 -33.81 0.18 -6.76
N ASN A 557 -34.20 1.40 -7.11
CA ASN A 557 -35.33 1.67 -7.98
C ASN A 557 -34.82 1.64 -9.42
N GLU A 558 -35.46 0.83 -10.27
CA GLU A 558 -35.05 0.63 -11.65
C GLU A 558 -35.93 1.45 -12.62
N ILE A 559 -35.30 2.10 -13.60
CA ILE A 559 -35.99 2.75 -14.72
C ILE A 559 -35.52 2.12 -16.02
N LEU A 560 -36.45 1.60 -16.82
CA LEU A 560 -36.18 1.08 -18.16
C LEU A 560 -35.78 2.23 -19.09
N LEU A 561 -34.64 2.09 -19.76
CA LEU A 561 -34.10 3.04 -20.72
C LEU A 561 -34.32 2.60 -22.16
N GLU A 562 -34.11 1.30 -22.43
CA GLU A 562 -34.27 0.68 -23.74
C GLU A 562 -34.66 -0.80 -23.54
N ASP A 563 -35.76 -1.22 -24.14
CA ASP A 563 -36.23 -2.61 -24.11
C ASP A 563 -35.73 -3.43 -25.31
N PHE A 564 -35.26 -2.77 -26.37
CA PHE A 564 -34.79 -3.39 -27.60
C PHE A 564 -35.89 -4.10 -28.41
N GLU A 565 -37.14 -3.69 -28.28
CA GLU A 565 -38.27 -4.23 -29.06
C GLU A 565 -38.32 -3.69 -30.51
N ASN A 566 -37.57 -2.63 -30.81
CA ASN A 566 -37.43 -2.04 -32.14
C ASN A 566 -36.03 -1.43 -32.34
N LEU A 567 -35.72 -1.02 -33.58
CA LEU A 567 -34.39 -0.50 -33.95
C LEU A 567 -34.39 1.00 -34.25
N ASP A 568 -35.49 1.72 -34.04
CA ASP A 568 -35.71 3.07 -34.59
C ASP A 568 -34.67 4.10 -34.11
N ASN A 569 -34.01 3.84 -32.98
CA ASN A 569 -32.99 4.70 -32.39
C ASN A 569 -31.63 4.01 -32.23
N LEU A 570 -31.37 2.89 -32.90
CA LEU A 570 -30.15 2.12 -32.72
C LEU A 570 -29.34 2.11 -34.01
N ASN A 571 -28.04 2.36 -33.93
CA ASN A 571 -27.15 2.24 -35.08
C ASN A 571 -25.89 1.44 -34.74
N PHE A 572 -25.44 0.65 -35.70
CA PHE A 572 -24.17 -0.06 -35.64
C PHE A 572 -23.03 0.82 -36.14
N ILE A 573 -21.92 0.85 -35.40
CA ILE A 573 -20.66 1.45 -35.85
C ILE A 573 -19.49 0.51 -35.54
N GLY A 574 -18.73 0.12 -36.56
CA GLY A 574 -17.48 -0.62 -36.40
C GLY A 574 -16.28 0.29 -36.17
N TYR A 575 -15.33 -0.14 -35.32
CA TYR A 575 -14.04 0.52 -35.16
C TYR A 575 -12.88 -0.49 -35.07
N PRO A 576 -11.76 -0.28 -35.77
CA PRO A 576 -11.59 0.71 -36.84
C PRO A 576 -12.57 0.42 -38.00
N GLN A 577 -12.62 1.28 -39.02
CA GLN A 577 -13.68 1.24 -40.05
C GLN A 577 -13.80 -0.11 -40.79
N GLU A 578 -12.76 -0.95 -40.72
CA GLU A 578 -12.72 -2.30 -41.28
C GLU A 578 -13.51 -3.35 -40.46
N VAL A 579 -13.97 -3.02 -39.25
CA VAL A 579 -14.82 -3.91 -38.44
C VAL A 579 -16.23 -3.94 -39.01
N ASN A 580 -16.61 -5.11 -39.53
CA ASN A 580 -17.94 -5.35 -40.07
C ASN A 580 -18.89 -5.85 -38.99
N GLY A 581 -20.18 -5.60 -39.18
CA GLY A 581 -21.23 -6.04 -38.27
C GLY A 581 -22.59 -5.45 -38.64
N ASN A 582 -23.62 -5.85 -37.91
CA ASN A 582 -24.95 -5.27 -38.00
C ASN A 582 -25.73 -5.51 -36.71
N ILE A 583 -26.85 -4.80 -36.59
CA ILE A 583 -27.85 -5.03 -35.55
C ILE A 583 -29.16 -5.51 -36.19
N LYS A 584 -29.86 -6.41 -35.49
CA LYS A 584 -31.22 -6.84 -35.85
C LYS A 584 -31.98 -7.31 -34.61
N LEU A 585 -33.29 -7.44 -34.72
CA LEU A 585 -34.11 -8.10 -33.70
C LEU A 585 -33.91 -9.62 -33.76
N ASP A 586 -33.93 -10.27 -32.61
CA ASP A 586 -33.93 -11.74 -32.45
C ASP A 586 -35.07 -12.14 -31.50
N ASN A 587 -35.59 -13.35 -31.66
CA ASN A 587 -36.75 -13.84 -30.89
C ASN A 587 -36.35 -14.56 -29.60
N GLU A 588 -35.04 -14.68 -29.34
CA GLU A 588 -34.50 -15.08 -28.05
C GLU A 588 -34.43 -13.84 -27.16
N ASP A 589 -35.27 -13.76 -26.13
CA ASP A 589 -35.45 -12.58 -25.27
C ASP A 589 -35.51 -12.95 -23.77
N VAL A 590 -35.42 -11.92 -22.93
CA VAL A 590 -35.67 -11.98 -21.47
C VAL A 590 -36.85 -11.10 -21.10
N LEU A 591 -37.01 -9.95 -21.77
CA LEU A 591 -38.04 -8.96 -21.53
C LEU A 591 -38.78 -8.68 -22.84
N GLY A 592 -40.10 -8.82 -22.85
CA GLY A 592 -40.91 -8.46 -24.01
C GLY A 592 -41.06 -9.61 -24.99
N LYS A 593 -40.65 -9.40 -26.25
CA LYS A 593 -40.76 -10.35 -27.36
C LYS A 593 -39.50 -10.42 -28.22
N PHE A 594 -38.64 -9.41 -28.18
CA PHE A 594 -37.43 -9.36 -29.00
C PHE A 594 -36.24 -8.86 -28.20
N SER A 595 -35.04 -9.29 -28.58
CA SER A 595 -33.79 -8.73 -28.09
C SER A 595 -32.97 -8.12 -29.23
N LEU A 596 -32.02 -7.26 -28.89
CA LEU A 596 -31.06 -6.73 -29.84
C LEU A 596 -29.93 -7.73 -30.09
N LYS A 597 -29.84 -8.24 -31.31
CA LYS A 597 -28.69 -9.02 -31.77
C LYS A 597 -27.65 -8.13 -32.43
N LEU A 598 -26.47 -8.08 -31.82
CA LEU A 598 -25.29 -7.44 -32.40
C LEU A 598 -24.38 -8.52 -33.02
N ASN A 599 -24.27 -8.53 -34.34
CA ASN A 599 -23.29 -9.34 -35.05
C ASN A 599 -22.00 -8.53 -35.25
N TYR A 600 -20.85 -9.15 -35.01
CA TYR A 600 -19.54 -8.52 -35.17
C TYR A 600 -18.52 -9.45 -35.83
N ASP A 601 -17.58 -8.85 -36.56
CA ASP A 601 -16.41 -9.53 -37.12
C ASP A 601 -15.14 -8.73 -36.81
N PHE A 602 -14.36 -9.24 -35.86
CA PHE A 602 -13.10 -8.66 -35.43
C PHE A 602 -11.89 -9.25 -36.15
N THR A 603 -12.07 -10.24 -37.02
CA THR A 603 -10.96 -10.93 -37.72
C THR A 603 -10.26 -10.05 -38.75
N ASN A 604 -10.88 -8.93 -39.15
CA ASN A 604 -10.39 -8.03 -40.19
C ASN A 604 -9.36 -6.98 -39.68
N SER A 605 -8.94 -7.02 -38.41
CA SER A 605 -7.94 -6.09 -37.86
C SER A 605 -7.13 -6.68 -36.72
N GLU A 606 -5.82 -6.42 -36.70
CA GLU A 606 -4.93 -6.75 -35.57
C GLU A 606 -4.91 -5.67 -34.47
N LYS A 607 -5.58 -4.52 -34.69
CA LYS A 607 -5.68 -3.43 -33.71
C LYS A 607 -6.81 -3.70 -32.71
N THR A 608 -7.00 -2.82 -31.73
CA THR A 608 -8.22 -2.84 -30.90
C THR A 608 -9.44 -2.69 -31.80
N THR A 609 -10.38 -3.63 -31.69
CA THR A 609 -11.63 -3.65 -32.47
C THR A 609 -12.82 -3.48 -31.55
N ALA A 610 -13.82 -2.71 -31.98
CA ALA A 610 -15.06 -2.50 -31.24
C ALA A 610 -16.26 -2.50 -32.19
N ALA A 611 -17.36 -3.06 -31.72
CA ALA A 611 -18.66 -3.03 -32.38
C ALA A 611 -19.62 -2.23 -31.48
N TYR A 612 -19.90 -0.99 -31.88
CA TYR A 612 -20.72 -0.06 -31.12
C TYR A 612 -22.19 -0.14 -31.49
N ILE A 613 -23.03 0.02 -30.47
CA ILE A 613 -24.44 0.35 -30.58
C ILE A 613 -24.61 1.78 -30.04
N THR A 614 -24.90 2.74 -30.91
CA THR A 614 -25.25 4.10 -30.50
C THR A 614 -26.73 4.17 -30.14
N LEU A 615 -27.06 4.90 -29.07
CA LEU A 615 -28.41 4.96 -28.51
C LEU A 615 -29.06 6.33 -28.83
N GLY A 616 -29.67 6.45 -30.00
CA GLY A 616 -30.25 7.67 -30.54
C GLY A 616 -29.20 8.62 -31.13
N GLU A 617 -29.66 9.69 -31.80
CA GLU A 617 -28.76 10.69 -32.43
C GLU A 617 -27.88 11.42 -31.41
N ASN A 618 -28.36 11.57 -30.17
CA ASN A 618 -27.69 12.34 -29.10
C ASN A 618 -27.42 11.51 -27.83
N GLY A 619 -27.59 10.19 -27.83
CA GLY A 619 -27.52 9.37 -26.62
C GLY A 619 -28.81 9.42 -25.77
N ILE A 620 -28.90 8.55 -24.77
CA ILE A 620 -30.00 8.58 -23.77
C ILE A 620 -29.61 9.51 -22.63
N LYS A 621 -30.36 10.59 -22.44
CA LYS A 621 -30.12 11.58 -21.37
C LYS A 621 -30.76 11.11 -20.05
N LEU A 622 -29.97 11.15 -18.97
CA LEU A 622 -30.36 10.77 -17.61
C LEU A 622 -30.31 12.02 -16.73
N GLU A 623 -31.49 12.59 -16.45
CA GLU A 623 -31.64 13.83 -15.67
C GLU A 623 -31.37 13.63 -14.17
N ASN A 624 -31.72 12.44 -13.66
CA ASN A 624 -31.49 12.06 -12.28
C ASN A 624 -30.09 11.42 -12.12
N LYS A 625 -29.73 11.06 -10.88
CA LYS A 625 -28.42 10.47 -10.55
C LYS A 625 -28.51 8.95 -10.32
N PRO A 626 -28.56 8.11 -11.36
CA PRO A 626 -28.40 6.67 -11.16
C PRO A 626 -26.98 6.36 -10.70
N THR A 627 -26.85 5.33 -9.88
CA THR A 627 -25.57 4.82 -9.38
C THR A 627 -24.99 3.78 -10.32
N LYS A 628 -25.85 3.04 -11.04
CA LYS A 628 -25.47 1.99 -11.98
C LYS A 628 -26.33 2.01 -13.23
N LEU A 629 -25.82 1.40 -14.28
CA LEU A 629 -26.61 0.91 -15.40
C LEU A 629 -26.57 -0.61 -15.41
N GLY A 630 -27.66 -1.26 -15.80
CA GLY A 630 -27.73 -2.71 -15.88
C GLY A 630 -28.50 -3.19 -17.10
N LEU A 631 -28.15 -4.36 -17.62
CA LEU A 631 -28.84 -5.01 -18.74
C LEU A 631 -28.65 -6.52 -18.73
N TRP A 632 -29.49 -7.25 -19.47
CA TRP A 632 -29.30 -8.66 -19.76
C TRP A 632 -28.40 -8.81 -20.99
N LEU A 633 -27.38 -9.66 -20.85
CA LEU A 633 -26.45 -10.00 -21.92
C LEU A 633 -26.41 -11.51 -22.12
N TYR A 634 -26.71 -11.95 -23.34
CA TYR A 634 -26.49 -13.34 -23.74
C TYR A 634 -25.02 -13.51 -24.10
N GLY A 635 -24.31 -14.27 -23.27
CA GLY A 635 -22.91 -14.60 -23.48
C GLY A 635 -22.76 -15.71 -24.52
N ASN A 636 -21.65 -15.68 -25.26
CA ASN A 636 -21.30 -16.68 -26.27
C ASN A 636 -19.92 -17.33 -25.99
N GLY A 637 -19.38 -17.16 -24.78
CA GLY A 637 -18.04 -17.62 -24.41
C GLY A 637 -16.86 -16.98 -25.16
N SER A 638 -17.07 -15.86 -25.88
CA SER A 638 -16.02 -15.17 -26.67
C SER A 638 -14.87 -14.60 -25.85
N ASN A 639 -15.05 -14.48 -24.53
CA ASN A 639 -14.09 -13.87 -23.62
C ASN A 639 -13.78 -12.38 -23.92
N HIS A 640 -14.62 -11.73 -24.72
CA HIS A 640 -14.51 -10.30 -25.03
C HIS A 640 -14.98 -9.40 -23.87
N TRP A 641 -14.68 -8.11 -23.98
CA TRP A 641 -15.06 -7.08 -23.01
C TRP A 641 -16.31 -6.33 -23.50
N PHE A 642 -17.31 -6.19 -22.64
CA PHE A 642 -18.50 -5.37 -22.90
C PHE A 642 -18.58 -4.16 -21.96
N ARG A 643 -18.81 -2.98 -22.54
CA ARG A 643 -18.67 -1.69 -21.85
C ARG A 643 -19.56 -0.60 -22.46
N GLY A 644 -19.71 0.51 -21.75
CA GLY A 644 -20.42 1.70 -22.18
C GLY A 644 -19.55 2.95 -22.20
N LYS A 645 -20.07 4.00 -22.83
CA LYS A 645 -19.53 5.36 -22.76
C LYS A 645 -20.63 6.33 -22.35
N ILE A 646 -20.35 7.10 -21.30
CA ILE A 646 -21.21 8.18 -20.82
C ILE A 646 -20.51 9.53 -21.02
N ILE A 647 -21.30 10.59 -21.20
CA ILE A 647 -20.84 11.97 -21.32
C ILE A 647 -21.51 12.78 -20.22
N ASP A 648 -20.74 13.52 -19.45
CA ASP A 648 -21.26 14.35 -18.35
C ASP A 648 -21.73 15.74 -18.85
N SER A 649 -22.38 16.52 -17.98
CA SER A 649 -22.91 17.85 -18.35
C SER A 649 -21.84 18.88 -18.70
N SER A 650 -20.56 18.60 -18.43
CA SER A 650 -19.42 19.41 -18.88
C SER A 650 -18.88 18.99 -20.25
N GLY A 651 -19.44 17.95 -20.86
CA GLY A 651 -18.99 17.36 -22.13
C GLY A 651 -17.84 16.36 -21.98
N LYS A 652 -17.46 15.99 -20.75
CA LYS A 652 -16.37 15.03 -20.51
C LYS A 652 -16.87 13.59 -20.67
N SER A 653 -16.10 12.79 -21.41
CA SER A 653 -16.41 11.36 -21.63
C SER A 653 -15.83 10.48 -20.54
N TYR A 654 -16.61 9.49 -20.12
CA TYR A 654 -16.20 8.42 -19.21
C TYR A 654 -16.58 7.09 -19.84
N TYR A 655 -15.78 6.08 -19.53
CA TYR A 655 -16.07 4.72 -19.94
C TYR A 655 -16.39 3.89 -18.72
N ILE A 656 -17.45 3.09 -18.84
CA ILE A 656 -17.97 2.24 -17.76
C ILE A 656 -17.92 0.80 -18.22
N ASP A 657 -17.44 -0.10 -17.37
CA ASP A 657 -17.26 -1.50 -17.71
C ASP A 657 -18.42 -2.30 -17.14
N PHE A 658 -19.20 -2.97 -17.99
CA PHE A 658 -20.21 -3.92 -17.50
C PHE A 658 -19.57 -5.27 -17.17
N VAL A 659 -18.66 -5.75 -18.03
CA VAL A 659 -17.94 -7.01 -17.82
C VAL A 659 -16.68 -7.07 -18.68
N ARG A 660 -15.57 -7.54 -18.11
CA ARG A 660 -14.28 -7.62 -18.83
C ARG A 660 -14.10 -8.87 -19.69
N ASN A 661 -14.81 -9.94 -19.35
CA ASN A 661 -14.68 -11.25 -19.97
C ASN A 661 -16.06 -11.90 -20.06
N ILE A 662 -16.58 -12.09 -21.27
CA ILE A 662 -17.81 -12.85 -21.53
C ILE A 662 -17.42 -14.34 -21.62
N ASP A 663 -17.31 -14.99 -20.47
CA ASP A 663 -16.84 -16.39 -20.33
C ASP A 663 -17.97 -17.39 -20.05
N TRP A 664 -19.22 -16.97 -20.25
CA TRP A 664 -20.41 -17.80 -20.10
C TRP A 664 -21.20 -17.93 -21.41
N ASP A 665 -22.09 -18.91 -21.43
CA ASP A 665 -23.09 -19.11 -22.47
C ASP A 665 -24.49 -18.86 -21.88
N GLY A 666 -25.37 -18.19 -22.62
CA GLY A 666 -26.72 -17.84 -22.17
C GLY A 666 -26.86 -16.47 -21.46
N TRP A 667 -28.07 -16.17 -20.99
CA TRP A 667 -28.44 -14.88 -20.40
C TRP A 667 -27.85 -14.66 -19.01
N LYS A 668 -27.30 -13.45 -18.78
CA LYS A 668 -26.82 -12.99 -17.48
C LYS A 668 -27.08 -11.50 -17.30
N TRP A 669 -27.56 -11.11 -16.14
CA TRP A 669 -27.67 -9.69 -15.75
C TRP A 669 -26.27 -9.16 -15.42
N ILE A 670 -25.89 -8.06 -16.06
CA ILE A 670 -24.61 -7.37 -15.88
C ILE A 670 -24.84 -5.91 -15.55
N GLU A 671 -23.95 -5.34 -14.73
CA GLU A 671 -24.05 -3.97 -14.23
C GLU A 671 -22.75 -3.21 -14.44
N ALA A 672 -22.86 -1.90 -14.65
CA ALA A 672 -21.73 -0.98 -14.72
C ALA A 672 -21.94 0.19 -13.75
N ASP A 673 -20.97 0.42 -12.86
CA ASP A 673 -20.98 1.54 -11.94
C ASP A 673 -20.76 2.88 -12.67
N ILE A 674 -21.49 3.90 -12.27
CA ILE A 674 -21.27 5.28 -12.73
C ILE A 674 -20.22 5.94 -11.82
N PRO A 675 -19.14 6.53 -12.36
CA PRO A 675 -18.11 7.17 -11.53
C PRO A 675 -18.66 8.32 -10.67
N ASP A 676 -18.25 8.40 -9.40
CA ASP A 676 -18.71 9.44 -8.46
C ASP A 676 -18.38 10.88 -8.89
N ASN A 677 -17.43 11.08 -9.81
CA ASN A 677 -16.95 12.38 -10.24
C ASN A 677 -17.62 12.92 -11.52
N VAL A 678 -18.70 12.30 -12.00
CA VAL A 678 -19.46 12.80 -13.16
C VAL A 678 -20.36 13.97 -12.77
N ALA A 679 -20.46 14.96 -13.66
CA ALA A 679 -21.42 16.05 -13.54
C ALA A 679 -22.76 15.68 -14.21
N TYR A 680 -23.87 15.81 -13.50
CA TYR A 680 -25.19 15.53 -14.04
C TYR A 680 -25.81 16.75 -14.71
N PRO A 681 -26.76 16.58 -15.66
CA PRO A 681 -27.23 15.31 -16.22
C PRO A 681 -26.15 14.60 -17.04
N ILE A 682 -26.19 13.26 -17.09
CA ILE A 682 -25.30 12.46 -17.93
C ILE A 682 -26.04 11.93 -19.15
N THR A 683 -25.31 11.65 -20.21
CA THR A 683 -25.83 11.04 -21.43
C THR A 683 -25.12 9.71 -21.67
N LEU A 684 -25.88 8.61 -21.79
CA LEU A 684 -25.35 7.34 -22.27
C LEU A 684 -25.28 7.37 -23.80
N ASP A 685 -24.07 7.52 -24.33
CA ASP A 685 -23.78 7.69 -25.76
C ASP A 685 -23.85 6.34 -26.50
N ARG A 686 -23.21 5.31 -25.95
CA ARG A 686 -23.14 3.98 -26.58
C ARG A 686 -22.83 2.86 -25.61
N ILE A 687 -23.24 1.65 -25.98
CA ILE A 687 -22.81 0.37 -25.40
C ILE A 687 -22.14 -0.47 -26.48
N TYR A 688 -21.14 -1.26 -26.13
CA TYR A 688 -20.32 -1.95 -27.12
C TYR A 688 -19.50 -3.11 -26.58
N ILE A 689 -19.23 -4.04 -27.48
CA ILE A 689 -18.25 -5.11 -27.30
C ILE A 689 -16.91 -4.70 -27.92
N VAL A 690 -15.81 -4.96 -27.23
CA VAL A 690 -14.44 -4.59 -27.63
C VAL A 690 -13.48 -5.74 -27.41
N GLU A 691 -12.55 -5.90 -28.34
CA GLU A 691 -11.42 -6.81 -28.24
C GLU A 691 -10.11 -6.05 -28.48
N THR A 692 -9.23 -6.07 -27.47
CA THR A 692 -7.94 -5.34 -27.49
C THR A 692 -6.76 -6.24 -27.84
N SER A 693 -6.94 -7.56 -27.74
CA SER A 693 -5.94 -8.57 -28.05
C SER A 693 -5.99 -8.94 -29.53
N PRO A 694 -4.86 -8.93 -30.25
CA PRO A 694 -4.77 -9.48 -31.60
C PRO A 694 -4.90 -11.01 -31.60
N CYS A 695 -4.80 -11.68 -30.45
CA CYS A 695 -4.78 -13.14 -30.35
C CYS A 695 -6.16 -13.75 -30.06
N ASN A 696 -7.18 -12.92 -29.85
CA ASN A 696 -8.56 -13.34 -29.56
C ASN A 696 -9.53 -12.72 -30.58
N LYS A 697 -9.09 -12.56 -31.83
CA LYS A 697 -9.93 -11.99 -32.90
C LYS A 697 -10.82 -13.09 -33.48
N ASP A 698 -12.11 -12.96 -33.28
CA ASP A 698 -13.11 -13.87 -33.82
C ASP A 698 -14.28 -13.11 -34.46
N LYS A 699 -15.32 -13.86 -34.83
CA LYS A 699 -16.59 -13.35 -35.28
C LYS A 699 -17.68 -14.04 -34.48
N GLY A 700 -18.72 -13.29 -34.13
CA GLY A 700 -19.77 -13.80 -33.29
C GLY A 700 -20.97 -12.87 -33.22
N TYR A 701 -21.84 -13.18 -32.26
CA TYR A 701 -22.93 -12.31 -31.88
C TYR A 701 -23.11 -12.32 -30.37
N ILE A 702 -23.73 -11.27 -29.87
CA ILE A 702 -24.31 -11.19 -28.52
C ILE A 702 -25.76 -10.75 -28.66
N LEU A 703 -26.58 -11.11 -27.66
CA LEU A 703 -27.93 -10.57 -27.51
C LEU A 703 -27.96 -9.66 -26.29
N ILE A 704 -28.67 -8.54 -26.41
CA ILE A 704 -28.78 -7.51 -25.37
C ILE A 704 -30.26 -7.22 -25.18
N ASP A 705 -30.67 -7.14 -23.92
CA ASP A 705 -32.07 -6.91 -23.56
C ASP A 705 -32.19 -6.10 -22.25
N GLY A 706 -33.26 -5.31 -22.13
CA GLY A 706 -33.69 -4.65 -20.90
C GLY A 706 -32.64 -3.75 -20.25
N LEU A 707 -32.16 -2.73 -20.97
CA LEU A 707 -31.24 -1.73 -20.43
C LEU A 707 -31.98 -0.82 -19.44
N LYS A 708 -31.46 -0.75 -18.21
CA LYS A 708 -32.04 0.02 -17.11
C LYS A 708 -31.03 0.94 -16.44
N ALA A 709 -31.53 2.05 -15.91
CA ALA A 709 -30.85 2.89 -14.93
C ALA A 709 -31.27 2.48 -13.52
N LEU A 710 -30.29 2.28 -12.63
CA LEU A 710 -30.51 1.86 -11.24
C LEU A 710 -30.23 3.04 -10.31
N TYR A 711 -31.24 3.44 -9.55
CA TYR A 711 -31.19 4.54 -8.59
C TYR A 711 -31.21 3.99 -7.17
N ALA A 712 -30.17 4.25 -6.39
CA ALA A 712 -30.14 3.80 -5.00
C ALA A 712 -31.39 4.30 -4.27
N THR A 713 -32.02 3.42 -3.46
CA THR A 713 -33.18 3.83 -2.65
C THR A 713 -32.80 5.05 -1.80
N PRO A 714 -33.57 6.15 -1.84
CA PRO A 714 -33.26 7.34 -1.04
C PRO A 714 -33.25 7.03 0.46
N TYR A 715 -32.35 7.66 1.19
CA TYR A 715 -32.37 7.60 2.66
C TYR A 715 -33.60 8.36 3.17
N GLU A 716 -34.49 7.65 3.87
CA GLU A 716 -35.65 8.24 4.54
C GLU A 716 -35.24 8.96 5.82
N THR A 717 -35.77 10.18 6.02
CA THR A 717 -35.61 10.90 7.28
C THR A 717 -36.36 10.19 8.40
N MET A 718 -35.65 9.82 9.46
CA MET A 718 -36.21 9.14 10.62
C MET A 718 -35.88 9.88 11.91
N THR A 719 -36.77 9.78 12.90
CA THR A 719 -36.49 10.23 14.26
C THR A 719 -35.71 9.14 14.98
N LEU A 720 -34.42 9.38 15.22
CA LEU A 720 -33.51 8.45 15.87
C LEU A 720 -33.11 8.95 17.26
N PRO A 721 -32.62 8.08 18.16
CA PRO A 721 -32.03 8.50 19.42
C PRO A 721 -30.88 9.49 19.19
N ALA A 722 -30.72 10.47 20.08
CA ALA A 722 -29.61 11.43 20.00
C ALA A 722 -28.26 10.70 20.08
N GLU A 723 -27.37 11.02 19.16
CA GLU A 723 -26.00 10.51 19.19
C GLU A 723 -25.24 11.13 20.36
N THR A 724 -24.32 10.35 20.91
CA THR A 724 -23.44 10.84 21.95
C THR A 724 -22.15 11.38 21.35
N HIS A 725 -21.73 12.55 21.81
CA HIS A 725 -20.43 13.12 21.48
C HIS A 725 -19.69 13.49 22.76
N ILE A 726 -18.36 13.42 22.71
CA ILE A 726 -17.53 13.83 23.85
C ILE A 726 -17.46 15.35 23.96
N GLU A 727 -17.79 15.86 25.13
CA GLU A 727 -17.54 17.24 25.53
C GLU A 727 -16.24 17.33 26.36
N ASP A 728 -15.33 18.25 25.99
CA ASP A 728 -14.10 18.45 26.76
C ASP A 728 -14.39 19.24 28.04
N LYS A 729 -14.22 18.59 29.19
CA LYS A 729 -14.42 19.17 30.52
C LYS A 729 -13.50 20.36 30.82
N LEU A 730 -12.39 20.50 30.08
CA LEU A 730 -11.48 21.64 30.22
C LEU A 730 -11.90 22.85 29.37
N GLN A 731 -12.85 22.68 28.45
CA GLN A 731 -13.43 23.76 27.66
C GLN A 731 -14.50 24.51 28.44
N LYS A 732 -14.08 25.40 29.33
CA LYS A 732 -14.99 26.21 30.16
C LYS A 732 -14.34 27.52 30.59
N SER A 733 -15.20 28.49 30.91
CA SER A 733 -14.77 29.73 31.56
C SER A 733 -14.33 29.44 33.00
N GLU A 734 -13.28 30.12 33.44
CA GLU A 734 -12.71 29.99 34.78
C GLU A 734 -12.06 31.33 35.18
N GLU A 735 -12.12 31.66 36.47
CA GLU A 735 -11.45 32.83 37.03
C GLU A 735 -9.98 32.55 37.32
N ILE A 736 -9.16 33.61 37.31
CA ILE A 736 -7.73 33.53 37.63
C ILE A 736 -7.60 33.45 39.16
N GLY A 737 -7.02 32.35 39.66
CA GLY A 737 -6.76 32.17 41.08
C GLY A 737 -5.55 32.99 41.57
N GLU A 738 -5.28 32.93 42.87
CA GLU A 738 -4.26 33.76 43.55
C GLU A 738 -2.85 33.68 42.95
N ASN A 739 -2.45 32.51 42.43
CA ASN A 739 -1.18 32.29 41.72
C ASN A 739 -1.38 31.87 40.26
N GLY A 740 -2.59 32.11 39.75
CA GLY A 740 -2.96 31.78 38.38
C GLY A 740 -2.50 32.84 37.39
N PHE A 741 -2.54 32.49 36.11
CA PHE A 741 -2.40 33.47 35.04
C PHE A 741 -3.32 33.10 33.87
N SER A 742 -3.55 34.07 33.00
CA SER A 742 -4.29 33.85 31.76
C SER A 742 -3.43 34.15 30.55
N PHE A 743 -3.68 33.42 29.47
CA PHE A 743 -3.07 33.72 28.19
C PHE A 743 -4.08 33.58 27.07
N ILE A 744 -3.85 34.30 25.97
CA ILE A 744 -4.70 34.15 24.79
C ILE A 744 -3.93 33.63 23.60
N VAL A 745 -4.63 32.93 22.73
CA VAL A 745 -4.14 32.51 21.43
C VAL A 745 -5.02 33.07 20.34
N ALA A 746 -4.41 33.82 19.42
CA ALA A 746 -5.09 34.47 18.30
C ALA A 746 -4.27 34.34 17.02
N ARG A 747 -4.91 34.56 15.87
CA ARG A 747 -4.23 34.63 14.57
C ARG A 747 -3.56 35.96 14.36
N GLY A 748 -2.30 35.94 13.93
CA GLY A 748 -1.59 37.15 13.50
C GLY A 748 -2.09 37.67 12.15
N ILE A 749 -2.02 39.00 11.98
CA ILE A 749 -2.24 39.68 10.70
C ILE A 749 -0.92 40.33 10.25
N GLU A 750 -0.17 39.67 9.37
CA GLU A 750 1.10 40.20 8.84
C GLU A 750 0.89 41.46 7.98
N LYS A 751 -0.11 41.40 7.08
CA LYS A 751 -0.46 42.49 6.16
C LYS A 751 -1.72 43.21 6.61
N ALA A 752 -1.54 44.32 7.33
CA ALA A 752 -2.63 45.21 7.76
C ALA A 752 -2.92 46.32 6.71
N ASP A 753 -3.17 45.89 5.47
CA ASP A 753 -3.33 46.75 4.28
C ASP A 753 -4.73 47.37 4.13
N THR A 754 -5.75 46.80 4.78
CA THR A 754 -7.11 47.35 4.80
C THR A 754 -7.48 47.91 6.18
N LEU A 755 -8.45 48.84 6.23
CA LEU A 755 -8.98 49.37 7.48
C LEU A 755 -9.53 48.25 8.38
N LEU A 756 -10.22 47.28 7.77
CA LEU A 756 -10.79 46.12 8.47
C LEU A 756 -9.71 45.27 9.13
N LYS A 757 -8.64 44.92 8.39
CA LYS A 757 -7.51 44.16 8.94
C LYS A 757 -6.77 44.94 10.04
N ARG A 758 -6.65 46.27 9.93
CA ARG A 758 -6.09 47.12 10.99
C ARG A 758 -6.94 47.14 12.24
N LEU A 759 -8.27 47.17 12.10
CA LEU A 759 -9.20 47.11 13.23
C LEU A 759 -9.13 45.77 13.95
N ILE A 760 -9.10 44.67 13.20
CA ILE A 760 -8.95 43.31 13.77
C ILE A 760 -7.59 43.17 14.46
N ALA A 761 -6.50 43.60 13.82
CA ALA A 761 -5.17 43.61 14.42
C ALA A 761 -5.13 44.43 15.72
N GLY A 762 -5.80 45.59 15.69
CA GLY A 762 -6.05 46.45 16.85
C GLY A 762 -6.72 45.72 18.02
N LYS A 763 -7.76 44.96 17.71
CA LYS A 763 -8.54 44.22 18.70
C LYS A 763 -7.78 43.02 19.26
N ILE A 764 -6.95 42.38 18.44
CA ILE A 764 -6.07 41.31 18.90
C ILE A 764 -5.04 41.86 19.88
N ASP A 765 -4.38 42.98 19.59
CA ASP A 765 -3.39 43.57 20.51
C ASP A 765 -4.03 44.02 21.84
N GLU A 766 -5.23 44.61 21.79
CA GLU A 766 -6.02 44.95 22.98
C GLU A 766 -6.30 43.71 23.84
N LYS A 767 -6.77 42.62 23.22
CA LYS A 767 -7.08 41.36 23.92
C LYS A 767 -5.84 40.66 24.49
N ILE A 768 -4.68 40.78 23.82
CA ILE A 768 -3.41 40.27 24.36
C ILE A 768 -3.06 41.06 25.63
N ASN A 769 -3.15 42.39 25.59
CA ASN A 769 -2.84 43.27 26.72
C ASN A 769 -3.80 43.14 27.91
N GLU A 770 -5.01 42.63 27.72
CA GLU A 770 -5.96 42.28 28.79
C GLU A 770 -5.57 40.99 29.56
N ASN A 771 -4.56 40.24 29.09
CA ASN A 771 -4.12 38.98 29.68
C ASN A 771 -2.63 39.04 30.07
N HIS A 772 -2.14 38.00 30.75
CA HIS A 772 -0.77 37.99 31.28
C HIS A 772 0.27 37.68 30.21
N LEU A 773 -0.10 36.94 29.15
CA LEU A 773 0.73 36.71 27.98
C LEU A 773 -0.12 36.44 26.72
N GLY A 774 0.50 36.52 25.54
CA GLY A 774 -0.13 36.19 24.25
C GLY A 774 0.63 35.15 23.43
N ILE A 775 -0.08 34.30 22.69
CA ILE A 775 0.46 33.48 21.62
C ILE A 775 -0.20 33.93 20.32
N ILE A 776 0.61 34.38 19.38
CA ILE A 776 0.17 34.76 18.04
C ILE A 776 0.53 33.61 17.12
N LEU A 777 -0.46 32.98 16.51
CA LEU A 777 -0.23 31.95 15.51
C LEU A 777 -0.03 32.61 14.15
N GLY A 778 1.14 32.40 13.54
CA GLY A 778 1.60 33.17 12.38
C GLY A 778 2.33 34.45 12.79
N LYS A 779 2.41 35.41 11.87
CA LYS A 779 3.07 36.70 12.08
C LYS A 779 2.07 37.82 12.29
N MET A 780 2.43 38.78 13.12
CA MET A 780 1.70 40.03 13.30
C MET A 780 2.44 41.20 12.63
N ASN A 781 1.70 42.23 12.24
CA ASN A 781 2.31 43.44 11.70
C ASN A 781 3.02 44.23 12.80
N ASN A 782 4.26 44.67 12.55
CA ASN A 782 5.12 45.34 13.54
C ASN A 782 4.45 46.54 14.23
N ILE A 783 3.62 47.31 13.53
CA ILE A 783 2.91 48.48 14.11
C ILE A 783 2.02 48.10 15.30
N PHE A 784 1.49 46.87 15.29
CA PHE A 784 0.64 46.35 16.36
C PHE A 784 1.44 45.56 17.39
N ILE A 785 2.51 44.87 16.97
CA ILE A 785 3.46 44.21 17.88
C ILE A 785 4.02 45.22 18.89
N ASP A 786 4.44 46.40 18.42
CA ASP A 786 5.02 47.46 19.27
C ASP A 786 4.04 47.98 20.35
N LYS A 787 2.74 47.66 20.25
CA LYS A 787 1.71 48.03 21.23
C LYS A 787 1.46 46.95 22.29
N ILE A 788 1.97 45.74 22.11
CA ILE A 788 1.83 44.65 23.08
C ILE A 788 2.81 44.91 24.24
N LYS A 789 2.26 45.03 25.44
CA LYS A 789 2.98 45.38 26.68
C LYS A 789 3.23 44.19 27.60
N VAL A 790 2.71 43.03 27.24
CA VAL A 790 2.84 41.77 27.99
C VAL A 790 3.74 40.80 27.21
N PRO A 791 4.36 39.81 27.87
CA PRO A 791 5.12 38.77 27.17
C PRO A 791 4.28 38.09 26.08
N PHE A 792 4.86 37.85 24.91
CA PHE A 792 4.18 37.13 23.83
C PHE A 792 5.15 36.27 23.02
N ALA A 793 4.60 35.30 22.31
CA ALA A 793 5.32 34.47 21.34
C ALA A 793 4.61 34.48 19.99
N GLU A 794 5.37 34.63 18.90
CA GLU A 794 4.88 34.49 17.52
C GLU A 794 5.23 33.11 16.97
N ALA A 795 4.26 32.19 17.01
CA ALA A 795 4.37 30.84 16.46
C ALA A 795 4.35 30.90 14.93
N SER A 796 5.52 31.21 14.37
CA SER A 796 5.78 31.36 12.94
C SER A 796 6.96 30.47 12.51
N ASN A 797 8.04 31.05 11.99
CA ASN A 797 9.24 30.29 11.62
C ASN A 797 10.16 30.12 12.83
N GLY A 798 10.80 28.96 12.94
CA GLY A 798 11.72 28.63 14.04
C GLY A 798 11.04 28.03 15.28
N TYR A 799 11.86 27.53 16.20
CA TYR A 799 11.44 26.85 17.42
C TYR A 799 12.14 27.45 18.64
N SER A 800 11.42 27.52 19.75
CA SER A 800 11.91 28.06 21.02
C SER A 800 11.05 27.55 22.18
N TYR A 801 11.51 27.75 23.41
CA TYR A 801 10.70 27.46 24.58
C TYR A 801 10.91 28.50 25.68
N PHE A 802 9.91 28.65 26.54
CA PHE A 802 10.03 29.37 27.80
C PHE A 802 9.12 28.73 28.85
N VAL A 803 9.35 29.06 30.12
CA VAL A 803 8.56 28.53 31.24
C VAL A 803 7.92 29.69 31.99
N ASN A 804 6.65 29.54 32.36
CA ASN A 804 5.93 30.48 33.22
C ASN A 804 4.99 29.70 34.15
N ASN A 805 5.07 29.94 35.47
CA ASN A 805 4.21 29.32 36.50
C ASN A 805 3.87 27.83 36.25
N ASN A 806 4.88 26.94 36.35
CA ASN A 806 4.76 25.49 36.15
C ASN A 806 4.21 25.06 34.76
N THR A 807 4.29 25.95 33.78
CA THR A 807 3.83 25.72 32.41
C THR A 807 4.98 25.94 31.43
N LEU A 808 5.27 24.89 30.67
CA LEU A 808 6.23 24.91 29.57
C LEU A 808 5.51 25.33 28.29
N PHE A 809 6.00 26.39 27.65
CA PHE A 809 5.55 26.82 26.34
C PHE A 809 6.61 26.44 25.31
N ILE A 810 6.21 25.67 24.30
CA ILE A 810 7.07 25.22 23.20
C ILE A 810 6.50 25.78 21.90
N GLN A 811 7.31 26.51 21.16
CA GLN A 811 7.03 26.86 19.77
C GLN A 811 7.78 25.90 18.85
N LEU A 812 7.09 25.37 17.85
CA LEU A 812 7.65 24.51 16.80
C LEU A 812 7.38 25.09 15.41
N ASP A 813 8.16 24.67 14.42
CA ASP A 813 8.00 25.09 13.02
C ASP A 813 7.59 23.91 12.16
N ASP A 814 6.38 23.98 11.61
CA ASP A 814 5.85 23.06 10.60
C ASP A 814 5.46 23.78 9.30
N THR A 815 6.00 24.97 9.05
CA THR A 815 5.65 25.80 7.89
C THR A 815 5.94 25.11 6.55
N LYS A 816 6.89 24.17 6.50
CA LYS A 816 7.14 23.26 5.38
C LYS A 816 6.42 21.92 5.49
N ASN A 817 5.26 21.91 6.16
CA ASN A 817 4.33 20.80 6.34
C ASN A 817 4.91 19.58 7.08
N GLY A 818 5.69 19.84 8.13
CA GLY A 818 6.32 18.82 8.99
C GLY A 818 7.52 19.41 9.74
N LEU A 819 7.82 18.85 10.92
CA LEU A 819 8.96 19.33 11.73
C LEU A 819 10.29 19.05 11.02
N ARG A 820 10.46 17.83 10.50
CA ARG A 820 11.67 17.40 9.80
C ARG A 820 11.91 18.21 8.53
N THR A 821 10.84 18.50 7.77
CA THR A 821 10.96 19.25 6.51
C THR A 821 11.22 20.73 6.75
N SER A 822 10.74 21.29 7.86
CA SER A 822 11.05 22.66 8.30
C SER A 822 12.49 22.80 8.79
N ASP A 823 12.89 22.01 9.80
CA ASP A 823 14.26 21.89 10.33
C ASP A 823 14.40 20.57 11.08
N VAL A 824 15.28 19.68 10.62
CA VAL A 824 15.50 18.37 11.24
C VAL A 824 15.97 18.44 12.69
N ASN A 825 16.73 19.48 13.07
CA ASN A 825 17.31 19.58 14.41
C ASN A 825 16.24 19.80 15.49
N GLN A 826 15.08 20.36 15.12
CA GLN A 826 14.00 20.62 16.06
C GLN A 826 13.42 19.31 16.64
N TRP A 827 13.54 18.18 15.93
CA TRP A 827 13.16 16.87 16.45
C TRP A 827 14.04 16.43 17.63
N ILE A 828 15.35 16.59 17.47
CA ILE A 828 16.34 16.25 18.50
C ILE A 828 16.14 17.19 19.70
N TRP A 829 16.01 18.48 19.42
CA TRP A 829 15.75 19.51 20.42
C TRP A 829 14.45 19.26 21.19
N LEU A 830 13.33 18.95 20.51
CA LEU A 830 12.05 18.71 21.17
C LEU A 830 12.16 17.54 22.15
N LYS A 831 12.76 16.42 21.74
CA LYS A 831 12.97 15.26 22.62
C LYS A 831 13.81 15.64 23.84
N ASP A 832 14.86 16.43 23.65
CA ASP A 832 15.72 16.90 24.74
C ASP A 832 14.97 17.81 25.75
N ILE A 833 14.17 18.76 25.24
CA ILE A 833 13.37 19.65 26.08
C ILE A 833 12.32 18.88 26.88
N LEU A 834 11.58 17.97 26.24
CA LEU A 834 10.58 17.15 26.94
C LEU A 834 11.21 16.27 28.03
N ASN A 835 12.39 15.70 27.76
CA ASN A 835 13.09 14.87 28.74
C ASN A 835 13.63 15.66 29.95
N LYS A 836 13.98 16.94 29.77
CA LYS A 836 14.52 17.81 30.83
C LYS A 836 13.46 18.58 31.61
N SER A 837 12.24 18.65 31.09
CA SER A 837 11.15 19.45 31.65
C SER A 837 10.49 18.78 32.86
N ASN A 838 10.30 19.57 33.92
CA ASN A 838 9.58 19.13 35.13
C ASN A 838 8.16 19.72 35.21
N GLU A 839 7.86 20.71 34.36
CA GLU A 839 6.60 21.45 34.33
C GLU A 839 5.41 20.51 34.14
N LYS A 840 4.32 20.75 34.89
CA LYS A 840 3.11 19.94 34.80
C LYS A 840 2.34 20.18 33.51
N ASN A 841 2.27 21.43 33.10
CA ASN A 841 1.48 21.87 31.95
C ASN A 841 2.41 22.15 30.76
N VAL A 842 1.99 21.73 29.57
CA VAL A 842 2.76 21.87 28.34
C VAL A 842 1.85 22.43 27.26
N ILE A 843 2.21 23.60 26.74
CA ILE A 843 1.52 24.27 25.66
C ILE A 843 2.45 24.29 24.46
N ILE A 844 2.08 23.59 23.40
CA ILE A 844 2.84 23.52 22.16
C ILE A 844 2.11 24.33 21.09
N SER A 845 2.79 25.28 20.45
CA SER A 845 2.23 26.09 19.38
C SER A 845 2.85 25.75 18.02
N LEU A 846 2.00 25.62 17.00
CA LEU A 846 2.37 25.30 15.63
C LEU A 846 1.69 26.24 14.62
N PRO A 847 2.41 26.69 13.58
CA PRO A 847 1.83 27.48 12.50
C PRO A 847 0.71 26.80 11.72
N LYS A 848 0.77 25.47 11.54
CA LYS A 848 -0.20 24.65 10.79
C LYS A 848 -0.75 23.48 11.64
N PRO A 849 -1.83 22.80 11.19
CA PRO A 849 -2.29 21.60 11.88
C PRO A 849 -1.24 20.48 11.88
N VAL A 850 -1.25 19.61 12.88
CA VAL A 850 -0.48 18.36 12.84
C VAL A 850 -1.16 17.33 11.93
N PHE A 851 -2.48 17.20 12.05
CA PHE A 851 -3.28 16.17 11.37
C PHE A 851 -4.21 16.75 10.31
N GLY A 852 -4.62 15.90 9.36
CA GLY A 852 -5.60 16.24 8.31
C GLY A 852 -4.95 16.79 7.04
N LYS A 853 -5.78 17.20 6.06
CA LYS A 853 -5.32 17.59 4.71
C LYS A 853 -4.36 18.79 4.71
N SER A 854 -4.51 19.68 5.68
CA SER A 854 -3.69 20.89 5.81
C SER A 854 -2.52 20.73 6.78
N GLY A 855 -2.33 19.53 7.34
CA GLY A 855 -1.29 19.28 8.33
C GLY A 855 0.01 18.73 7.78
N PHE A 856 0.69 17.88 8.55
CA PHE A 856 1.95 17.29 8.11
C PHE A 856 1.73 16.47 6.84
N THR A 857 2.60 16.63 5.85
CA THR A 857 2.51 15.87 4.60
C THR A 857 2.85 14.39 4.83
N ASP A 858 3.74 14.12 5.80
CA ASP A 858 4.10 12.79 6.25
C ASP A 858 3.23 12.39 7.46
N LYS A 859 2.29 11.47 7.22
CA LYS A 859 1.35 11.03 8.26
C LYS A 859 2.05 10.25 9.38
N LEU A 860 3.09 9.48 9.05
CA LEU A 860 3.84 8.73 10.06
C LEU A 860 4.67 9.67 10.94
N GLU A 861 5.15 10.79 10.40
CA GLU A 861 5.77 11.85 11.20
C GLU A 861 4.76 12.47 12.20
N ALA A 862 3.53 12.75 11.77
CA ALA A 862 2.48 13.25 12.66
C ALA A 862 2.12 12.25 13.77
N GLU A 863 1.98 10.97 13.44
CA GLU A 863 1.72 9.92 14.43
C GLU A 863 2.91 9.72 15.37
N LEU A 864 4.17 9.83 14.90
CA LEU A 864 5.35 9.80 15.77
C LEU A 864 5.36 11.01 16.74
N PHE A 865 5.03 12.20 16.25
CA PHE A 865 4.92 13.41 17.07
C PHE A 865 3.90 13.21 18.18
N HIS A 866 2.71 12.74 17.81
CA HIS A 866 1.67 12.41 18.77
C HIS A 866 2.10 11.34 19.77
N LYS A 867 2.72 10.24 19.31
CA LYS A 867 3.23 9.17 20.17
C LYS A 867 4.21 9.71 21.22
N ILE A 868 5.18 10.53 20.82
CA ILE A 868 6.17 11.13 21.75
C ILE A 868 5.46 11.98 22.82
N LEU A 869 4.45 12.75 22.43
CA LEU A 869 3.67 13.54 23.38
C LEU A 869 2.82 12.65 24.30
N THR A 870 2.21 11.58 23.79
CA THR A 870 1.41 10.63 24.60
C THR A 870 2.29 9.87 25.59
N ASP A 871 3.49 9.46 25.17
CA ASP A 871 4.49 8.85 26.05
C ASP A 871 4.91 9.83 27.15
N TYR A 872 5.16 11.10 26.81
CA TYR A 872 5.46 12.14 27.80
C TYR A 872 4.28 12.41 28.74
N ARG A 873 3.05 12.46 28.21
CA ARG A 873 1.80 12.61 28.97
C ARG A 873 1.61 11.50 29.98
N SER A 874 2.08 10.29 29.70
CA SER A 874 1.97 9.14 30.61
C SER A 874 2.68 9.36 31.96
N SER A 875 3.60 10.35 32.04
CA SER A 875 4.19 10.85 33.29
C SER A 875 3.29 11.82 34.08
N GLY A 876 2.03 11.96 33.68
CA GLY A 876 1.02 12.79 34.34
C GLY A 876 1.02 14.26 33.90
N LYS A 877 1.48 14.58 32.68
CA LYS A 877 1.52 15.94 32.14
C LYS A 877 0.18 16.34 31.51
N ASN A 878 -0.15 17.63 31.54
CA ASN A 878 -1.27 18.20 30.78
C ASN A 878 -0.72 18.80 29.48
N ILE A 879 -1.13 18.29 28.32
CA ILE A 879 -0.57 18.71 27.03
C ILE A 879 -1.66 19.28 26.12
N PHE A 880 -1.41 20.49 25.61
CA PHE A 880 -2.25 21.18 24.62
C PHE A 880 -1.39 21.51 23.41
N VAL A 881 -1.85 21.16 22.22
CA VAL A 881 -1.23 21.51 20.95
C VAL A 881 -2.14 22.51 20.24
N ILE A 882 -1.70 23.75 20.14
CA ILE A 882 -2.47 24.87 19.62
C ILE A 882 -1.92 25.25 18.25
N GLN A 883 -2.78 25.27 17.24
CA GLN A 883 -2.31 25.17 15.86
C GLN A 883 -3.06 26.05 14.87
N GLY A 884 -2.31 26.50 13.86
CA GLY A 884 -2.76 26.75 12.48
C GLY A 884 -4.05 26.09 12.06
N SER A 885 -5.07 26.77 11.52
CA SER A 885 -6.10 26.09 10.72
C SER A 885 -7.01 27.06 9.97
N ASN A 886 -7.87 26.51 9.11
CA ASN A 886 -8.91 27.21 8.38
C ASN A 886 -10.28 27.20 9.09
N ARG A 887 -10.32 26.74 10.34
CA ARG A 887 -11.51 26.61 11.19
C ARG A 887 -11.10 26.58 12.67
N THR A 888 -12.04 26.86 13.57
CA THR A 888 -11.82 26.72 15.02
C THR A 888 -12.44 25.42 15.52
N VAL A 889 -11.63 24.44 15.90
CA VAL A 889 -12.10 23.13 16.38
C VAL A 889 -11.14 22.53 17.40
N VAL A 890 -11.67 21.80 18.37
CA VAL A 890 -10.88 21.01 19.31
C VAL A 890 -11.01 19.54 18.97
N LYS A 891 -9.87 18.85 18.90
CA LYS A 891 -9.81 17.40 18.80
C LYS A 891 -9.08 16.83 20.00
N LEU A 892 -9.78 16.00 20.76
CA LEU A 892 -9.22 15.23 21.86
C LEU A 892 -8.78 13.86 21.32
N LYS A 893 -7.47 13.56 21.45
CA LYS A 893 -6.85 12.30 21.04
C LYS A 893 -5.86 11.86 22.13
N ASP A 894 -6.09 10.69 22.72
CA ASP A 894 -5.23 10.09 23.76
C ASP A 894 -4.85 11.05 24.91
N GLY A 895 -5.82 11.85 25.34
CA GLY A 895 -5.71 12.83 26.41
C GLY A 895 -5.00 14.14 26.03
N ILE A 896 -4.63 14.32 24.76
CA ILE A 896 -4.01 15.54 24.23
C ILE A 896 -5.07 16.34 23.45
N ARG A 897 -5.08 17.66 23.69
CA ARG A 897 -6.02 18.59 23.04
C ARG A 897 -5.33 19.28 21.88
N TYR A 898 -5.76 18.94 20.67
CA TYR A 898 -5.37 19.63 19.44
C TYR A 898 -6.38 20.72 19.15
N ILE A 899 -6.01 21.97 19.44
CA ILE A 899 -6.87 23.15 19.32
C ILE A 899 -6.49 23.89 18.04
N GLU A 900 -7.29 23.72 17.00
CA GLU A 900 -7.20 24.47 15.75
C GLU A 900 -7.85 25.84 15.94
N VAL A 901 -7.16 26.91 15.54
CA VAL A 901 -7.68 28.29 15.57
C VAL A 901 -7.80 28.81 14.13
N GLU A 902 -8.97 29.30 13.74
CA GLU A 902 -9.25 29.70 12.36
C GLU A 902 -8.44 30.90 11.89
N ASP A 903 -7.87 30.81 10.68
CA ASP A 903 -7.30 31.90 9.91
C ASP A 903 -8.35 32.99 9.63
N ILE A 904 -7.93 34.25 9.75
CA ILE A 904 -8.82 35.39 9.53
C ILE A 904 -9.08 35.54 8.01
N LYS A 905 -10.24 35.07 7.57
CA LYS A 905 -10.77 35.29 6.22
C LYS A 905 -11.79 36.41 6.26
N LEU A 906 -11.70 37.32 5.30
CA LEU A 906 -12.59 38.48 5.19
C LEU A 906 -13.17 38.46 3.78
N GLY A 907 -14.34 37.84 3.63
CA GLY A 907 -15.17 37.87 2.43
C GLY A 907 -16.18 39.01 2.48
N ASP A 908 -16.90 39.14 3.59
CA ASP A 908 -17.86 40.22 3.86
C ASP A 908 -17.76 40.77 5.31
N LEU A 909 -18.68 41.66 5.71
CA LEU A 909 -18.69 42.27 7.05
C LEU A 909 -19.20 41.34 8.15
N ASN A 910 -20.01 40.32 7.82
CA ASN A 910 -20.56 39.39 8.81
C ASN A 910 -19.47 38.45 9.33
N ASP A 911 -18.50 38.09 8.47
CA ASP A 911 -17.31 37.30 8.83
C ASP A 911 -16.55 37.89 10.04
N LEU A 912 -16.69 39.20 10.29
CA LEU A 912 -16.03 39.88 11.39
C LEU A 912 -16.48 39.37 12.77
N PHE A 913 -17.75 38.99 12.89
CA PHE A 913 -18.34 38.46 14.12
C PHE A 913 -18.08 36.97 14.31
N ASP A 914 -17.50 36.29 13.31
CA ASP A 914 -17.13 34.89 13.37
C ASP A 914 -15.67 34.66 13.77
N ILE A 915 -14.86 35.73 13.83
CA ILE A 915 -13.49 35.64 14.30
C ILE A 915 -13.48 35.22 15.78
N ARG A 916 -12.73 34.16 16.09
CA ARG A 916 -12.57 33.61 17.44
C ARG A 916 -11.12 33.69 17.90
N TYR A 917 -10.92 33.81 19.20
CA TYR A 917 -9.65 33.58 19.87
C TYR A 917 -9.86 32.57 21.01
N VAL A 918 -8.77 31.96 21.47
CA VAL A 918 -8.82 31.01 22.60
C VAL A 918 -8.21 31.67 23.81
N ARG A 919 -8.95 31.74 24.91
CA ARG A 919 -8.43 32.20 26.21
C ARG A 919 -8.18 31.00 27.09
N PHE A 920 -7.00 30.93 27.68
CA PHE A 920 -6.59 29.94 28.65
C PHE A 920 -6.47 30.57 30.04
N VAL A 921 -6.81 29.79 31.05
CA VAL A 921 -6.55 30.11 32.45
C VAL A 921 -5.81 28.94 33.07
N VAL A 922 -4.68 29.25 33.71
CA VAL A 922 -3.82 28.28 34.37
C VAL A 922 -3.81 28.59 35.85
N ASN A 923 -4.33 27.67 36.66
CA ASN A 923 -4.37 27.75 38.12
C ASN A 923 -3.59 26.57 38.70
N GLY A 924 -2.27 26.74 38.86
CA GLY A 924 -1.36 25.66 39.26
C GLY A 924 -1.32 24.54 38.22
N ASP A 925 -1.75 23.35 38.60
CA ASP A 925 -1.79 22.16 37.73
C ASP A 925 -3.07 22.09 36.87
N LYS A 926 -4.04 22.99 37.08
CA LYS A 926 -5.30 23.01 36.34
C LYS A 926 -5.21 24.00 35.19
N VAL A 927 -5.46 23.53 33.97
CA VAL A 927 -5.56 24.36 32.77
C VAL A 927 -6.98 24.24 32.21
N THR A 928 -7.65 25.37 32.02
CA THR A 928 -8.94 25.45 31.32
C THR A 928 -8.82 26.42 30.15
N TYR A 929 -9.72 26.28 29.19
CA TYR A 929 -9.76 27.17 28.04
C TYR A 929 -11.18 27.45 27.58
N GLU A 930 -11.39 28.59 26.94
CA GLU A 930 -12.66 28.99 26.34
C GLU A 930 -12.41 29.60 24.96
N ILE A 931 -13.34 29.36 24.04
CA ILE A 931 -13.29 29.90 22.68
C ILE A 931 -14.25 31.08 22.64
N LEU A 932 -13.72 32.28 22.42
CA LEU A 932 -14.46 33.53 22.55
C LEU A 932 -14.50 34.30 21.23
N PRO A 933 -15.59 35.01 20.93
CA PRO A 933 -15.65 35.94 19.81
C PRO A 933 -14.69 37.10 20.05
N LEU A 934 -13.93 37.47 19.01
CA LEU A 934 -13.03 38.63 19.07
C LEU A 934 -13.83 39.94 19.20
N LEU A 935 -14.97 40.01 18.53
CA LEU A 935 -15.95 41.09 18.61
C LEU A 935 -17.27 40.55 19.14
N LYS A 936 -17.88 41.23 20.10
CA LYS A 936 -19.25 40.94 20.51
C LYS A 936 -20.22 41.55 19.49
N ASN A 937 -21.30 40.83 19.19
CA ASN A 937 -22.43 41.35 18.43
C ASN A 937 -23.08 42.54 19.14
#